data_AF-A0A1A9YUF7-F1
#
_entry.id   AF-A0A1A9YUF7-F1
#
_cell.length_a   1.000
_cell.length_b   1.000
_cell.length_c   1.000
_cell.angle_alpha   90.00
_cell.angle_beta   90.00
_cell.angle_gamma   90.00
#
_symmetry.space_group_name_H-M   'P 1'
#
loop_
_entity.id
_entity.type
_entity.pdbx_description
1 polymer ?
#
loop_
_entity_poly.entity_id
_entity_poly.type
_entity_poly.pdbx_seq_one_letter_code
_entity_poly.pdbx_strand_id
1 'polypeptide(L)'
;MTSYKNELLYENDGKLESQMLNDDSDSEVSHPDASIGDGKLPSEIGDRKNHQCPDDLIEFVWNRKYVCLKVSKFPQTFDERVCYGSDYLITRRDLNSELKWQLLKMNVTRFWMPIRRLEDKRFKPFVIRLPGRHWNELYNFNEAFDFSGNESKKHCIAAHLREEISSSEFKITDCNQLLYSVCVFREHFITMFGCPEQFGALSHLPSECYGISLVNHNRRIVSLEEYNEKNNSIWTIFNANRIKIDNLVTLGQPINGSIWVLDKKKRIDFLPIRNQMPALSFIQLTNKSTLEMTLNINTYTKDLVLTVYNRLYIWSNENRFKQAIHCFTNADYEEISNVYIDKIWENDLKTKTMFKLKIRSDDPGLYWCEAHTIFNFTLVFTERIEASKHKRGYIYALMVDVRCEVDSGRSMCQSRRKLANEIKRNLKAARAKDKALKVLRIHKVRIMQIDSVSSDLGDLRALCHATLSVKSDALRNDKNEFNTKELDMLLRRMARDLLTALMKIWQPHLTSSIRSTEFCLPDDQWKMARRGQFATTFKFCLQNNGLPLTRKCLGNPIQGAYWETLSDIKSICITDVAPKYITKSLYMIDKTENFKDQPDVIIKNIRKLLELNLQNLIPADVHYLANIVRSITTNFMMESNNSLAKHQFQNISETFIDVVHIYNNLLEVDEHILQTTLVLNSTNILLDIFENLIEQMWVEFEDLERSSISEVQTVENNDLVTIIDYEDIGVVANIASNLIIFVIDPDVANVTGVALFQADPEEVNATNENAILHGAFENEYYRFLLSNQSANELLNEWNILMGTYVPELIWQRLDEISILLNQTIDERPHPKVVIKIYANDKFFQENKTIVNQMVSGKGKVISISIPGHDTDLPDIVPLVLKINDEINNNTVGEKDGRLINVAERDQACSYWNYEKWVKDGLLFLKLSDGNDTILCGCTHLTPFAYLVGTRNNLPVNSEEDIIVAKIHQEALDVITIFGCSLSLFGILGIFLTACVFRTWRKKINSKVLLQLSVAIALQMILFCFLYRYWRFIALFCAGSILLDDHNSVSSI
;
A
#
# COMPACT_ATOMS: atom_id res chain seq x y z
N MET A 1 -58.97 -12.15 16.68
CA MET A 1 -58.74 -13.53 17.17
C MET A 1 -57.30 -13.57 17.70
N THR A 2 -57.17 -13.33 19.00
CA THR A 2 -56.17 -13.86 19.99
C THR A 2 -54.93 -14.60 19.43
N SER A 3 -53.68 -14.44 19.89
CA SER A 3 -53.19 -14.07 21.24
C SER A 3 -51.64 -14.10 21.30
N TYR A 4 -51.04 -13.05 21.90
CA TYR A 4 -49.80 -12.98 22.74
C TYR A 4 -48.41 -13.42 22.18
N LYS A 5 -47.26 -12.79 22.49
CA LYS A 5 -46.82 -11.96 23.64
C LYS A 5 -45.64 -11.04 23.23
N ASN A 6 -45.74 -9.75 23.57
CA ASN A 6 -44.64 -8.77 23.65
C ASN A 6 -44.10 -8.74 25.09
N GLU A 7 -42.80 -8.55 25.28
CA GLU A 7 -42.25 -8.08 26.57
C GLU A 7 -41.25 -6.94 26.34
N LEU A 8 -41.46 -5.89 27.13
CA LEU A 8 -40.97 -4.53 27.00
C LEU A 8 -39.84 -4.26 28.01
N LEU A 9 -38.95 -3.37 27.56
CA LEU A 9 -38.16 -2.41 28.31
C LEU A 9 -38.81 -1.92 29.61
N TYR A 10 -38.03 -1.83 30.69
CA TYR A 10 -38.24 -0.87 31.77
C TYR A 10 -36.89 -0.36 32.30
N GLU A 11 -36.63 0.92 32.05
CA GLU A 11 -35.81 1.79 32.89
C GLU A 11 -36.54 2.01 34.23
N ASN A 12 -35.81 2.14 35.34
CA ASN A 12 -36.26 3.02 36.41
C ASN A 12 -35.11 3.48 37.31
N ASP A 13 -35.09 4.79 37.51
CA ASP A 13 -34.38 5.55 38.54
C ASP A 13 -34.72 5.06 39.96
N GLY A 14 -33.77 5.23 40.89
CA GLY A 14 -33.97 4.88 42.29
C GLY A 14 -32.97 5.54 43.24
N LYS A 15 -33.30 6.76 43.66
CA LYS A 15 -32.79 7.51 44.82
C LYS A 15 -32.39 6.65 46.02
N LEU A 16 -31.24 6.96 46.60
CA LEU A 16 -30.78 6.47 47.91
C LEU A 16 -31.31 7.42 49.00
N GLU A 17 -32.22 6.94 49.85
CA GLU A 17 -32.63 7.61 51.10
C GLU A 17 -32.21 6.75 52.30
N SER A 18 -31.77 7.46 53.33
CA SER A 18 -31.26 7.00 54.61
C SER A 18 -32.32 6.36 55.48
N GLN A 19 -31.96 5.34 56.27
CA GLN A 19 -32.51 5.18 57.62
C GLN A 19 -31.59 4.37 58.54
N MET A 20 -31.51 4.89 59.76
CA MET A 20 -30.69 4.52 60.90
C MET A 20 -31.24 3.30 61.65
N LEU A 21 -30.37 2.59 62.37
CA LEU A 21 -30.64 2.15 63.75
C LEU A 21 -29.33 1.75 64.45
N ASN A 22 -29.19 2.31 65.66
CA ASN A 22 -28.10 2.17 66.61
C ASN A 22 -28.00 0.75 67.19
N ASP A 23 -26.82 0.38 67.69
CA ASP A 23 -26.71 -0.05 69.09
C ASP A 23 -25.26 0.09 69.60
N ASP A 24 -25.19 0.56 70.84
CA ASP A 24 -24.01 0.93 71.62
C ASP A 24 -23.19 -0.28 72.12
N SER A 25 -21.88 -0.09 72.33
CA SER A 25 -21.22 -0.44 73.60
C SER A 25 -19.75 0.00 73.62
N ASP A 26 -19.43 0.70 74.70
CA ASP A 26 -18.13 1.24 75.12
C ASP A 26 -17.02 0.20 75.25
N SER A 27 -15.76 0.59 75.01
CA SER A 27 -14.79 0.82 76.11
C SER A 27 -13.33 0.97 75.65
N GLU A 28 -12.71 1.98 76.24
CA GLU A 28 -11.32 2.08 76.69
C GLU A 28 -10.15 2.36 75.72
N VAL A 29 -9.76 3.63 75.84
CA VAL A 29 -8.47 4.28 75.59
C VAL A 29 -7.27 3.55 76.22
N SER A 30 -6.18 3.42 75.46
CA SER A 30 -4.83 3.61 75.99
C SER A 30 -3.84 4.00 74.89
N HIS A 31 -3.29 5.20 74.99
CA HIS A 31 -1.98 5.59 74.45
C HIS A 31 -0.89 5.05 75.39
N PRO A 32 0.33 4.71 74.92
CA PRO A 32 1.35 5.75 74.79
C PRO A 32 2.46 5.56 73.72
N ASP A 33 3.01 6.73 73.38
CA ASP A 33 4.41 7.07 73.15
C ASP A 33 5.19 6.73 71.87
N ALA A 34 5.78 7.81 71.38
CA ALA A 34 6.68 7.97 70.27
C ALA A 34 8.11 7.53 70.62
N SER A 35 8.81 6.97 69.63
CA SER A 35 10.26 7.13 69.54
C SER A 35 10.67 7.26 68.08
N ILE A 36 11.46 8.30 67.84
CA ILE A 36 12.13 8.64 66.58
C ILE A 36 13.32 7.69 66.43
N GLY A 37 13.42 7.03 65.28
CA GLY A 37 14.57 6.21 64.92
C GLY A 37 14.82 6.28 63.42
N ASP A 38 15.95 6.87 63.04
CA ASP A 38 16.53 6.82 61.71
C ASP A 38 16.67 5.36 61.25
N GLY A 39 16.14 5.04 60.06
CA GLY A 39 16.12 3.68 59.54
C GLY A 39 16.18 3.65 58.02
N LYS A 40 17.30 3.13 57.51
CA LYS A 40 17.52 2.64 56.15
C LYS A 40 16.28 1.96 55.55
N LEU A 41 16.09 2.14 54.24
CA LEU A 41 15.17 1.38 53.40
C LEU A 41 15.26 -0.12 53.76
N PRO A 42 14.14 -0.82 54.04
CA PRO A 42 14.20 -2.25 54.30
C PRO A 42 14.60 -2.97 53.03
N SER A 43 15.84 -3.45 53.00
CA SER A 43 16.28 -4.54 52.15
C SER A 43 15.65 -5.83 52.67
N GLU A 44 14.34 -6.01 52.44
CA GLU A 44 13.61 -7.28 52.63
C GLU A 44 12.15 -7.07 52.21
N ILE A 45 11.86 -7.24 50.91
CA ILE A 45 10.54 -7.75 50.52
C ILE A 45 10.60 -9.25 50.82
N GLY A 46 10.51 -9.59 52.10
CA GLY A 46 10.52 -10.97 52.59
C GLY A 46 9.18 -11.66 52.29
N ASP A 47 9.25 -12.83 51.64
CA ASP A 47 8.48 -14.05 51.91
C ASP A 47 6.98 -13.93 52.26
N ARG A 48 6.25 -12.97 51.68
CA ARG A 48 4.79 -13.12 51.55
C ARG A 48 4.49 -13.85 50.26
N LYS A 49 4.23 -15.15 50.37
CA LYS A 49 3.63 -15.93 49.27
C LYS A 49 2.30 -15.27 48.90
N ASN A 50 2.16 -14.86 47.65
CA ASN A 50 0.89 -14.39 47.11
C ASN A 50 -0.16 -15.49 47.25
N HIS A 51 -1.42 -15.11 47.51
CA HIS A 51 -2.52 -16.08 47.60
C HIS A 51 -3.25 -16.24 46.25
N GLN A 52 -3.33 -15.16 45.46
CA GLN A 52 -4.03 -15.10 44.18
C GLN A 52 -3.19 -14.45 43.07
N CYS A 53 -2.32 -13.50 43.40
CA CYS A 53 -1.49 -12.83 42.40
C CYS A 53 -0.38 -13.75 41.83
N PRO A 54 0.00 -13.58 40.55
CA PRO A 54 1.25 -14.12 40.02
C PRO A 54 2.45 -13.80 40.91
N ASP A 55 3.42 -14.70 40.96
CA ASP A 55 4.49 -14.70 41.96
C ASP A 55 5.43 -13.48 41.85
N ASP A 56 5.50 -12.86 40.67
CA ASP A 56 6.32 -11.68 40.39
C ASP A 56 5.62 -10.33 40.69
N LEU A 57 4.34 -10.37 41.11
CA LEU A 57 3.54 -9.19 41.43
C LEU A 57 3.32 -9.05 42.95
N ILE A 58 3.01 -7.83 43.39
CA ILE A 58 2.74 -7.54 44.80
C ILE A 58 1.23 -7.59 45.05
N GLU A 59 0.79 -8.53 45.91
CA GLU A 59 -0.62 -8.66 46.30
C GLU A 59 -1.00 -7.68 47.43
N PHE A 60 -2.13 -6.99 47.27
CA PHE A 60 -2.75 -6.23 48.34
C PHE A 60 -4.28 -6.21 48.21
N VAL A 61 -4.97 -5.86 49.30
CA VAL A 61 -6.43 -5.79 49.33
C VAL A 61 -6.87 -4.34 49.11
N TRP A 62 -7.72 -4.13 48.11
CA TRP A 62 -8.28 -2.82 47.78
C TRP A 62 -9.79 -2.96 47.51
N ASN A 63 -10.62 -2.18 48.21
CA ASN A 63 -12.09 -2.27 48.10
C ASN A 63 -12.62 -3.71 48.29
N ARG A 64 -12.07 -4.44 49.27
CA ARG A 64 -12.40 -5.86 49.57
C ARG A 64 -12.13 -6.85 48.43
N LYS A 65 -11.32 -6.49 47.43
CA LYS A 65 -10.83 -7.39 46.38
C LYS A 65 -9.31 -7.46 46.39
N TYR A 66 -8.75 -8.60 46.00
CA TYR A 66 -7.31 -8.72 45.75
C TYR A 66 -6.95 -7.96 44.47
N VAL A 67 -5.88 -7.18 44.54
CA VAL A 67 -5.32 -6.43 43.41
C VAL A 67 -3.82 -6.68 43.39
N CYS A 68 -3.26 -6.84 42.19
CA CYS A 68 -1.83 -7.09 42.01
C CYS A 68 -1.15 -5.84 41.46
N LEU A 69 -0.02 -5.46 42.07
CA LEU A 69 0.77 -4.31 41.67
C LEU A 69 2.12 -4.72 41.12
N LYS A 70 2.53 -4.07 40.04
CA LYS A 70 3.92 -4.06 39.58
C LYS A 70 4.50 -2.68 39.82
N VAL A 71 5.55 -2.60 40.63
CA VAL A 71 6.26 -1.35 40.92
C VAL A 71 7.70 -1.49 40.45
N SER A 72 8.23 -0.48 39.75
CA SER A 72 9.62 -0.51 39.30
C SER A 72 10.58 -0.54 40.50
N LYS A 73 11.69 -1.29 40.38
CA LYS A 73 12.70 -1.38 41.45
C LYS A 73 13.37 -0.04 41.74
N PHE A 74 13.57 0.78 40.71
CA PHE A 74 14.18 2.11 40.80
C PHE A 74 13.34 3.14 40.03
N PRO A 75 13.46 4.43 40.37
CA PRO A 75 12.93 5.52 39.56
C PRO A 75 13.59 5.53 38.17
N GLN A 76 12.78 5.73 37.13
CA GLN A 76 13.21 5.69 35.74
C GLN A 76 12.49 6.77 34.91
N THR A 77 13.02 7.05 33.72
CA THR A 77 12.34 7.88 32.74
C THR A 77 11.04 7.23 32.29
N PHE A 78 10.12 8.01 31.73
CA PHE A 78 8.85 7.46 31.26
C PHE A 78 9.08 6.36 30.21
N ASP A 79 8.62 5.15 30.52
CA ASP A 79 8.57 4.01 29.61
C ASP A 79 7.20 3.34 29.72
N GLU A 80 6.45 3.37 28.63
CA GLU A 80 5.11 2.77 28.54
C GLU A 80 5.15 1.23 28.62
N ARG A 81 6.27 0.60 28.20
CA ARG A 81 6.38 -0.87 28.13
C ARG A 81 6.33 -1.54 29.49
N VAL A 82 6.69 -0.82 30.55
CA VAL A 82 6.76 -1.34 31.92
C VAL A 82 5.41 -1.86 32.41
N CYS A 83 4.33 -1.18 32.01
CA CYS A 83 2.95 -1.50 32.39
C CYS A 83 2.17 -2.25 31.31
N TYR A 84 2.83 -2.73 30.25
CA TYR A 84 2.18 -3.61 29.30
C TYR A 84 1.72 -4.91 29.98
N GLY A 85 0.53 -5.37 29.63
CA GLY A 85 -0.17 -6.47 30.30
C GLY A 85 -1.16 -6.03 31.38
N SER A 86 -1.02 -4.82 31.94
CA SER A 86 -1.96 -4.30 32.96
C SER A 86 -3.32 -3.93 32.36
N ASP A 87 -4.38 -4.07 33.16
CA ASP A 87 -5.77 -3.91 32.72
C ASP A 87 -6.50 -2.73 33.38
N TYR A 88 -5.83 -1.97 34.27
CA TYR A 88 -6.46 -0.89 35.05
C TYR A 88 -5.69 0.43 35.02
N LEU A 89 -6.38 1.52 34.65
CA LEU A 89 -5.86 2.89 34.71
C LEU A 89 -6.25 3.56 36.04
N ILE A 90 -5.26 3.98 36.83
CA ILE A 90 -5.46 4.68 38.10
C ILE A 90 -6.20 6.02 37.87
N THR A 91 -7.29 6.24 38.61
CA THR A 91 -8.10 7.46 38.52
C THR A 91 -7.83 8.40 39.70
N ARG A 92 -8.36 9.64 39.64
CA ARG A 92 -8.20 10.61 40.74
C ARG A 92 -8.89 10.15 42.04
N ARG A 93 -9.96 9.36 41.93
CA ARG A 93 -10.62 8.77 43.10
C ARG A 93 -9.71 7.74 43.77
N ASP A 94 -8.97 6.98 42.97
CA ASP A 94 -8.05 5.95 43.45
C ASP A 94 -6.86 6.54 44.21
N LEU A 95 -6.40 7.74 43.85
CA LEU A 95 -5.37 8.48 44.59
C LEU A 95 -5.80 8.88 46.02
N ASN A 96 -7.08 8.76 46.36
CA ASN A 96 -7.61 9.03 47.70
C ASN A 96 -8.14 7.75 48.37
N SER A 97 -7.67 6.58 47.95
CA SER A 97 -8.07 5.26 48.48
C SER A 97 -6.93 4.52 49.17
N GLU A 98 -7.15 3.26 49.57
CA GLU A 98 -6.14 2.39 50.19
C GLU A 98 -4.86 2.23 49.35
N LEU A 99 -4.98 2.34 48.02
CA LEU A 99 -3.84 2.34 47.10
C LEU A 99 -2.81 3.42 47.45
N LYS A 100 -3.27 4.63 47.80
CA LYS A 100 -2.40 5.75 48.19
C LYS A 100 -1.51 5.36 49.37
N TRP A 101 -2.11 4.84 50.43
CA TRP A 101 -1.40 4.48 51.66
C TRP A 101 -0.43 3.32 51.43
N GLN A 102 -0.82 2.36 50.60
CA GLN A 102 0.07 1.26 50.22
C GLN A 102 1.31 1.75 49.46
N LEU A 103 1.15 2.69 48.52
CA LEU A 103 2.26 3.28 47.77
C LEU A 103 3.16 4.14 48.66
N LEU A 104 2.59 4.94 49.56
CA LEU A 104 3.37 5.72 50.54
C LEU A 104 4.18 4.82 51.48
N LYS A 105 3.62 3.68 51.91
CA LYS A 105 4.34 2.67 52.71
C LYS A 105 5.53 2.05 51.94
N MET A 106 5.44 1.99 50.61
CA MET A 106 6.54 1.58 49.73
C MET A 106 7.52 2.71 49.38
N ASN A 107 7.39 3.88 50.04
CA ASN A 107 8.18 5.09 49.78
C ASN A 107 8.02 5.64 48.33
N VAL A 108 6.86 5.38 47.71
CA VAL A 108 6.50 5.91 46.39
C VAL A 108 5.61 7.14 46.56
N THR A 109 6.19 8.33 46.40
CA THR A 109 5.46 9.61 46.50
C THR A 109 5.07 10.20 45.15
N ARG A 110 5.77 9.80 44.07
CA ARG A 110 5.52 10.24 42.70
C ARG A 110 5.73 9.09 41.74
N PHE A 111 4.81 8.93 40.79
CA PHE A 111 4.89 7.86 39.81
C PHE A 111 4.30 8.25 38.46
N TRP A 112 4.75 7.55 37.42
CA TRP A 112 4.29 7.72 36.05
C TRP A 112 2.88 7.17 35.85
N MET A 113 2.02 7.99 35.24
CA MET A 113 0.77 7.50 34.65
C MET A 113 1.07 7.02 33.23
N PRO A 114 0.47 5.92 32.74
CA PRO A 114 0.66 5.43 31.37
C PRO A 114 -0.12 6.30 30.37
N ILE A 115 0.16 7.60 30.37
CA ILE A 115 -0.53 8.64 29.62
C ILE A 115 0.54 9.58 29.07
N ARG A 116 0.52 9.77 27.75
CA ARG A 116 1.49 10.61 27.05
C ARG A 116 0.80 11.45 25.99
N ARG A 117 1.39 12.58 25.65
CA ARG A 117 0.95 13.42 24.55
C ARG A 117 1.17 12.69 23.23
N LEU A 118 0.14 12.66 22.40
CA LEU A 118 0.20 12.02 21.10
C LEU A 118 1.32 12.63 20.22
N GLU A 119 2.16 11.78 19.62
CA GLU A 119 3.29 12.14 18.73
C GLU A 119 4.36 13.07 19.33
N ASP A 120 4.38 13.31 20.65
CA ASP A 120 5.30 14.27 21.30
C ASP A 120 5.26 15.69 20.72
N LYS A 121 4.15 16.07 20.10
CA LYS A 121 3.98 17.41 19.52
C LYS A 121 3.23 18.32 20.47
N ARG A 122 3.66 19.57 20.58
CA ARG A 122 2.98 20.59 21.40
C ARG A 122 1.50 20.69 21.03
N PHE A 123 0.64 20.92 22.02
CA PHE A 123 -0.81 21.12 21.83
C PHE A 123 -1.59 19.94 21.20
N LYS A 124 -0.97 18.76 21.05
CA LYS A 124 -1.68 17.50 20.81
C LYS A 124 -2.33 16.99 22.12
N PRO A 125 -3.43 16.22 22.03
CA PRO A 125 -4.09 15.68 23.22
C PRO A 125 -3.24 14.61 23.92
N PHE A 126 -3.58 14.34 25.18
CA PHE A 126 -3.05 13.21 25.93
C PHE A 126 -3.85 11.95 25.60
N VAL A 127 -3.15 10.84 25.40
CA VAL A 127 -3.73 9.54 25.12
C VAL A 127 -3.19 8.51 26.11
N ILE A 128 -4.03 7.52 26.41
CA ILE A 128 -3.64 6.40 27.27
C ILE A 128 -2.76 5.43 26.46
N ARG A 129 -1.67 4.98 27.09
CA ARG A 129 -0.62 4.12 26.50
C ARG A 129 -0.57 2.75 27.17
N LEU A 130 -1.75 2.17 27.41
CA LEU A 130 -1.93 0.81 27.91
C LEU A 130 -2.52 -0.06 26.79
N PRO A 131 -1.83 -1.13 26.35
CA PRO A 131 -2.35 -2.06 25.37
C PRO A 131 -3.71 -2.64 25.78
N GLY A 132 -4.56 -2.93 24.79
CA GLY A 132 -5.90 -3.48 25.00
C GLY A 132 -6.94 -2.37 25.07
N ARG A 133 -7.94 -2.53 25.95
CA ARG A 133 -9.17 -1.73 25.97
C ARG A 133 -8.98 -0.20 25.85
N HIS A 134 -7.96 0.35 26.50
CA HIS A 134 -7.72 1.79 26.59
C HIS A 134 -6.65 2.32 25.63
N TRP A 135 -6.19 1.50 24.69
CA TRP A 135 -5.13 1.90 23.76
C TRP A 135 -5.51 3.14 22.95
N ASN A 136 -4.70 4.19 23.04
CA ASN A 136 -4.89 5.51 22.41
C ASN A 136 -6.22 6.21 22.73
N GLU A 137 -6.92 5.80 23.78
CA GLU A 137 -8.11 6.52 24.23
C GLU A 137 -7.73 7.91 24.74
N LEU A 138 -8.51 8.93 24.35
CA LEU A 138 -8.28 10.31 24.74
C LEU A 138 -8.44 10.47 26.26
N TYR A 139 -7.40 10.97 26.92
CA TYR A 139 -7.44 11.26 28.34
C TYR A 139 -7.94 12.69 28.57
N ASN A 140 -9.14 12.81 29.13
CA ASN A 140 -9.72 14.12 29.47
C ASN A 140 -9.11 14.65 30.78
N PHE A 141 -8.07 15.46 30.65
CA PHE A 141 -7.50 16.20 31.77
C PHE A 141 -8.41 17.40 32.07
N ASN A 142 -9.05 17.41 33.23
CA ASN A 142 -10.10 18.39 33.61
C ASN A 142 -9.62 19.86 33.73
N GLU A 143 -8.38 20.16 33.40
CA GLU A 143 -7.88 21.52 33.26
C GLU A 143 -7.98 21.89 31.78
N ALA A 144 -8.67 23.00 31.48
CA ALA A 144 -8.82 23.57 30.14
C ALA A 144 -7.49 23.49 29.37
N PHE A 145 -7.52 23.40 28.02
CA PHE A 145 -6.33 23.51 27.16
C PHE A 145 -5.45 24.66 27.63
N ASP A 146 -4.50 24.37 28.53
CA ASP A 146 -3.71 25.41 29.15
C ASP A 146 -2.59 25.69 28.18
N PHE A 147 -2.76 26.79 27.45
CA PHE A 147 -1.78 27.26 26.49
C PHE A 147 -0.61 27.97 27.19
N SER A 148 -0.46 27.84 28.51
CA SER A 148 0.72 28.32 29.21
C SER A 148 1.98 27.73 28.54
N GLY A 149 2.83 28.62 28.02
CA GLY A 149 3.91 28.25 27.11
C GLY A 149 4.91 27.23 27.68
N ASN A 150 4.99 27.12 29.01
CA ASN A 150 5.89 26.19 29.71
C ASN A 150 5.34 24.75 29.80
N GLU A 151 4.02 24.56 29.98
CA GLU A 151 3.39 23.24 30.06
C GLU A 151 3.24 22.58 28.68
N SER A 152 3.17 23.39 27.61
CA SER A 152 3.06 22.89 26.23
C SER A 152 4.25 22.04 25.76
N LYS A 153 5.43 22.21 26.38
CA LYS A 153 6.68 21.47 26.08
C LYS A 153 6.79 20.14 26.84
N LYS A 154 5.91 19.89 27.80
CA LYS A 154 5.88 18.67 28.59
C LYS A 154 4.88 17.69 27.98
N HIS A 155 5.26 16.42 27.97
CA HIS A 155 4.59 15.38 27.19
C HIS A 155 4.05 14.21 28.03
N CYS A 156 4.38 14.12 29.32
CA CYS A 156 3.97 13.01 30.18
C CYS A 156 3.11 13.50 31.36
N ILE A 157 2.36 12.58 31.97
CA ILE A 157 1.57 12.83 33.18
C ILE A 157 2.13 11.99 34.33
N ALA A 158 2.31 12.63 35.48
CA ALA A 158 2.72 11.97 36.72
C ALA A 158 1.66 12.19 37.80
N ALA A 159 1.50 11.19 38.67
CA ALA A 159 0.72 11.31 39.89
C ALA A 159 1.63 11.76 41.03
N HIS A 160 1.18 12.77 41.79
CA HIS A 160 1.86 13.27 42.98
C HIS A 160 1.00 12.94 44.19
N LEU A 161 1.52 12.05 45.04
CA LEU A 161 0.89 11.68 46.30
C LEU A 161 1.34 12.65 47.40
N ARG A 162 0.40 13.04 48.26
CA ARG A 162 0.63 13.85 49.46
C ARG A 162 -0.10 13.23 50.63
N GLU A 163 0.43 13.31 51.84
CA GLU A 163 -0.15 12.65 53.02
C GLU A 163 -1.55 13.17 53.37
N GLU A 164 -1.80 14.47 53.19
CA GLU A 164 -3.11 15.10 53.44
C GLU A 164 -4.23 14.48 52.58
N ILE A 165 -5.42 14.38 53.17
CA ILE A 165 -6.64 13.90 52.51
C ILE A 165 -7.06 14.97 51.50
N SER A 166 -7.15 14.63 50.21
CA SER A 166 -7.56 15.47 49.06
C SER A 166 -6.51 16.33 48.33
N SER A 167 -5.21 16.28 48.67
CA SER A 167 -4.18 17.08 47.98
C SER A 167 -3.35 16.34 46.92
N SER A 168 -3.66 15.06 46.65
CA SER A 168 -3.01 14.29 45.59
C SER A 168 -3.55 14.68 44.21
N GLU A 169 -2.65 14.91 43.27
CA GLU A 169 -2.97 15.52 41.97
C GLU A 169 -2.17 14.87 40.84
N PHE A 170 -2.74 14.91 39.64
CA PHE A 170 -2.02 14.58 38.41
C PHE A 170 -1.40 15.86 37.85
N LYS A 171 -0.15 15.79 37.39
CA LYS A 171 0.58 16.93 36.84
C LYS A 171 1.22 16.59 35.50
N ILE A 172 1.22 17.57 34.61
CA ILE A 172 1.98 17.53 33.37
C ILE A 172 3.47 17.71 33.72
N THR A 173 4.30 16.79 33.24
CA THR A 173 5.72 16.66 33.62
C THR A 173 6.60 16.32 32.41
N ASP A 174 7.89 16.60 32.55
CA ASP A 174 8.89 16.21 31.54
C ASP A 174 9.15 14.71 31.63
N CYS A 175 9.01 14.00 30.51
CA CYS A 175 9.17 12.55 30.41
C CYS A 175 10.56 12.05 30.84
N ASN A 176 11.56 12.93 30.89
CA ASN A 176 12.93 12.61 31.31
C ASN A 176 13.14 12.62 32.83
N GLN A 177 12.12 12.94 33.64
CA GLN A 177 12.22 12.86 35.09
C GLN A 177 12.35 11.40 35.55
N LEU A 178 13.04 11.17 36.68
CA LEU A 178 13.19 9.84 37.27
C LEU A 178 12.08 9.62 38.30
N LEU A 179 11.03 8.90 37.93
CA LEU A 179 9.89 8.56 38.79
C LEU A 179 9.64 7.04 38.78
N TYR A 180 8.93 6.52 39.77
CA TYR A 180 8.54 5.10 39.78
C TYR A 180 7.47 4.82 38.72
N SER A 181 7.44 3.60 38.19
CA SER A 181 6.31 3.10 37.40
C SER A 181 5.42 2.23 38.28
N VAL A 182 4.11 2.45 38.25
CA VAL A 182 3.12 1.69 39.03
C VAL A 182 2.06 1.17 38.08
N CYS A 183 1.94 -0.16 37.98
CA CYS A 183 0.99 -0.84 37.10
C CYS A 183 0.03 -1.67 37.95
N VAL A 184 -1.26 -1.64 37.60
CA VAL A 184 -2.33 -2.27 38.39
C VAL A 184 -3.01 -3.36 37.58
N PHE A 185 -3.10 -4.56 38.14
CA PHE A 185 -3.79 -5.72 37.57
C PHE A 185 -4.96 -6.09 38.47
N ARG A 186 -6.19 -6.05 37.93
CA ARG A 186 -7.42 -6.19 38.73
C ARG A 186 -8.23 -7.43 38.38
N GLU A 187 -8.44 -7.72 37.09
CA GLU A 187 -9.36 -8.78 36.67
C GLU A 187 -8.74 -9.74 35.64
N HIS A 188 -7.87 -9.25 34.75
CA HIS A 188 -7.37 -10.02 33.61
C HIS A 188 -5.87 -10.35 33.71
N PHE A 189 -5.57 -11.52 34.27
CA PHE A 189 -4.19 -11.98 34.51
C PHE A 189 -3.62 -12.88 33.42
N ILE A 190 -4.44 -13.32 32.46
CA ILE A 190 -4.03 -14.23 31.38
C ILE A 190 -4.21 -13.59 30.01
N THR A 191 -3.38 -14.01 29.06
CA THR A 191 -3.62 -13.71 27.65
C THR A 191 -4.57 -14.73 27.03
N MET A 192 -5.40 -14.29 26.09
CA MET A 192 -6.45 -15.11 25.47
C MET A 192 -6.01 -15.83 24.20
N PHE A 193 -4.91 -15.42 23.58
CA PHE A 193 -4.43 -15.96 22.30
C PHE A 193 -2.92 -16.26 22.37
N GLY A 194 -2.43 -17.02 21.39
CA GLY A 194 -1.00 -17.29 21.20
C GLY A 194 -0.55 -18.69 21.60
N CYS A 195 -0.98 -19.16 22.77
CA CYS A 195 -0.59 -20.49 23.26
C CYS A 195 -1.38 -21.63 22.57
N PRO A 196 -0.75 -22.80 22.35
CA PRO A 196 -1.44 -24.01 21.87
C PRO A 196 -2.55 -24.48 22.81
N GLU A 197 -3.42 -25.38 22.33
CA GLU A 197 -4.41 -26.04 23.20
C GLU A 197 -3.74 -26.72 24.40
N GLN A 198 -4.39 -26.63 25.57
CA GLN A 198 -3.87 -27.07 26.88
C GLN A 198 -2.65 -26.29 27.41
N PHE A 199 -2.33 -25.15 26.80
CA PHE A 199 -1.35 -24.18 27.31
C PHE A 199 -2.01 -22.81 27.50
N GLY A 200 -1.40 -21.98 28.34
CA GLY A 200 -1.75 -20.57 28.47
C GLY A 200 -0.58 -19.76 29.02
N ALA A 201 -0.72 -18.44 28.98
CA ALA A 201 0.31 -17.50 29.43
C ALA A 201 -0.30 -16.36 30.25
N LEU A 202 0.53 -15.71 31.05
CA LEU A 202 0.14 -14.51 31.80
C LEU A 202 0.00 -13.31 30.86
N SER A 203 -0.86 -12.36 31.21
CA SER A 203 -1.12 -11.19 30.37
C SER A 203 0.12 -10.32 30.18
N HIS A 204 1.01 -10.20 31.18
CA HIS A 204 2.26 -9.45 31.10
C HIS A 204 3.47 -10.27 30.61
N LEU A 205 3.33 -11.59 30.47
CA LEU A 205 4.35 -12.49 29.89
C LEU A 205 3.73 -13.37 28.78
N PRO A 206 3.19 -12.78 27.71
CA PRO A 206 2.32 -13.49 26.76
C PRO A 206 3.03 -14.49 25.83
N SER A 207 4.36 -14.52 25.83
CA SER A 207 5.16 -15.49 25.04
C SER A 207 5.61 -16.72 25.85
N GLU A 208 5.39 -16.72 27.17
CA GLU A 208 5.75 -17.80 28.09
C GLU A 208 4.54 -18.71 28.36
N CYS A 209 4.40 -19.77 27.57
CA CYS A 209 3.27 -20.67 27.67
C CYS A 209 3.57 -21.84 28.62
N TYR A 210 2.71 -22.03 29.62
CA TYR A 210 2.71 -23.19 30.53
C TYR A 210 1.50 -24.07 30.26
N GLY A 211 1.70 -25.38 30.28
CA GLY A 211 0.64 -26.33 29.98
C GLY A 211 1.03 -27.77 30.25
N ILE A 212 0.13 -28.69 29.91
CA ILE A 212 0.34 -30.13 30.10
C ILE A 212 0.55 -30.76 28.73
N SER A 213 1.57 -31.60 28.59
CA SER A 213 1.72 -32.36 27.34
C SER A 213 2.41 -33.71 27.48
N LEU A 214 2.16 -34.60 26.53
CA LEU A 214 2.91 -35.84 26.37
C LEU A 214 4.34 -35.51 25.90
N VAL A 215 5.32 -36.16 26.51
CA VAL A 215 6.76 -35.94 26.26
C VAL A 215 7.04 -35.97 24.76
N ASN A 216 7.44 -34.83 24.20
CA ASN A 216 7.75 -34.64 22.78
C ASN A 216 9.04 -33.81 22.64
N HIS A 217 9.79 -33.99 21.56
CA HIS A 217 11.16 -33.48 21.41
C HIS A 217 11.33 -31.95 21.41
N ASN A 218 10.23 -31.18 21.28
CA ASN A 218 10.26 -29.71 21.14
C ASN A 218 9.78 -28.93 22.39
N ARG A 219 9.58 -29.57 23.54
CA ARG A 219 9.01 -28.93 24.75
C ARG A 219 9.91 -29.14 25.97
N ARG A 220 10.14 -28.09 26.75
CA ARG A 220 10.95 -28.15 27.98
C ARG A 220 10.05 -28.56 29.15
N ILE A 221 10.46 -29.56 29.92
CA ILE A 221 9.75 -29.93 31.15
C ILE A 221 10.11 -28.93 32.24
N VAL A 222 9.10 -28.40 32.95
CA VAL A 222 9.27 -27.46 34.07
C VAL A 222 9.97 -28.16 35.23
N SER A 223 11.03 -27.55 35.78
CA SER A 223 11.78 -28.11 36.90
C SER A 223 11.01 -27.97 38.22
N LEU A 224 11.41 -28.72 39.25
CA LEU A 224 10.82 -28.59 40.59
C LEU A 224 11.07 -27.20 41.19
N GLU A 225 12.25 -26.64 40.97
CA GLU A 225 12.62 -25.29 41.42
C GLU A 225 11.74 -24.23 40.77
N GLU A 226 11.61 -24.27 39.44
CA GLU A 226 10.75 -23.35 38.69
C GLU A 226 9.27 -23.48 39.06
N TYR A 227 8.78 -24.70 39.31
CA TYR A 227 7.42 -24.91 39.79
C TYR A 227 7.19 -24.27 41.16
N ASN A 228 8.16 -24.40 42.08
CA ASN A 228 8.06 -23.81 43.41
C ASN A 228 8.11 -22.29 43.37
N GLU A 229 8.92 -21.71 42.47
CA GLU A 229 9.00 -20.26 42.26
C GLU A 229 7.75 -19.68 41.58
N LYS A 230 7.17 -20.39 40.60
CA LYS A 230 6.06 -19.90 39.75
C LYS A 230 4.72 -20.57 40.04
N ASN A 231 4.53 -21.11 41.24
CA ASN A 231 3.36 -21.93 41.58
C ASN A 231 2.04 -21.18 41.37
N ASN A 232 1.89 -19.96 41.89
CA ASN A 232 0.65 -19.20 41.73
C ASN A 232 0.40 -18.83 40.28
N SER A 233 1.45 -18.44 39.56
CA SER A 233 1.42 -18.12 38.13
C SER A 233 0.86 -19.27 37.30
N ILE A 234 1.37 -20.48 37.51
CA ILE A 234 0.93 -21.69 36.81
C ILE A 234 -0.53 -22.01 37.12
N TRP A 235 -0.95 -21.93 38.38
CA TRP A 235 -2.35 -22.20 38.75
C TRP A 235 -3.32 -21.14 38.25
N THR A 236 -2.91 -19.87 38.19
CA THR A 236 -3.70 -18.80 37.57
C THR A 236 -3.95 -19.10 36.09
N ILE A 237 -2.91 -19.54 35.36
CA ILE A 237 -3.04 -19.98 33.96
C ILE A 237 -4.00 -21.19 33.85
N PHE A 238 -3.83 -22.20 34.70
CA PHE A 238 -4.60 -23.44 34.62
C PHE A 238 -6.08 -23.22 34.93
N ASN A 239 -6.38 -22.47 35.98
CA ASN A 239 -7.75 -22.15 36.36
C ASN A 239 -8.48 -21.36 35.27
N ALA A 240 -7.80 -20.37 34.68
CA ALA A 240 -8.41 -19.51 33.66
C ALA A 240 -8.61 -20.24 32.32
N ASN A 241 -7.66 -21.10 31.92
CA ASN A 241 -7.75 -21.89 30.68
C ASN A 241 -8.44 -23.26 30.86
N ARG A 242 -9.00 -23.54 32.05
CA ARG A 242 -9.69 -24.79 32.41
C ARG A 242 -8.82 -26.05 32.21
N ILE A 243 -7.50 -25.91 32.39
CA ILE A 243 -6.54 -27.03 32.30
C ILE A 243 -6.66 -27.84 33.60
N LYS A 244 -7.00 -29.13 33.49
CA LYS A 244 -7.15 -30.03 34.63
C LYS A 244 -6.02 -31.05 34.69
N ILE A 245 -5.56 -31.34 35.91
CA ILE A 245 -4.67 -32.46 36.19
C ILE A 245 -5.54 -33.63 36.65
N ASP A 246 -5.87 -34.56 35.74
CA ASP A 246 -6.75 -35.69 36.05
C ASP A 246 -6.04 -36.80 36.83
N ASN A 247 -4.74 -37.03 36.54
CA ASN A 247 -3.92 -38.08 37.14
C ASN A 247 -2.64 -37.52 37.79
N LEU A 248 -1.49 -37.82 37.19
CA LEU A 248 -0.15 -37.55 37.66
C LEU A 248 0.63 -36.88 36.53
N VAL A 249 1.27 -35.75 36.81
CA VAL A 249 2.03 -34.96 35.82
C VAL A 249 3.48 -34.86 36.27
N THR A 250 4.43 -35.17 35.38
CA THR A 250 5.86 -35.18 35.72
C THR A 250 6.46 -33.77 35.77
N LEU A 251 7.41 -33.58 36.66
CA LEU A 251 8.23 -32.37 36.85
C LEU A 251 9.72 -32.71 36.70
N GLY A 252 10.45 -31.88 35.95
CA GLY A 252 11.88 -32.03 35.71
C GLY A 252 12.28 -33.26 34.87
N GLN A 253 13.58 -33.53 34.84
CA GLN A 253 14.14 -34.73 34.21
C GLN A 253 14.26 -35.88 35.22
N PRO A 254 14.23 -37.13 34.75
CA PRO A 254 14.36 -38.29 35.63
C PRO A 254 15.76 -38.41 36.26
N ILE A 255 15.80 -38.80 37.53
CA ILE A 255 17.02 -39.03 38.33
C ILE A 255 16.99 -40.48 38.80
N ASN A 256 17.99 -41.29 38.41
CA ASN A 256 18.12 -42.71 38.79
C ASN A 256 16.86 -43.57 38.55
N GLY A 257 16.11 -43.30 37.47
CA GLY A 257 14.89 -44.06 37.13
C GLY A 257 13.62 -43.60 37.86
N SER A 258 13.70 -42.57 38.69
CA SER A 258 12.57 -41.93 39.36
C SER A 258 12.42 -40.46 38.93
N ILE A 259 11.21 -39.93 39.01
CA ILE A 259 10.87 -38.57 38.58
C ILE A 259 9.91 -37.92 39.59
N TRP A 260 9.97 -36.60 39.69
CA TRP A 260 9.01 -35.84 40.49
C TRP A 260 7.66 -35.80 39.78
N VAL A 261 6.58 -35.96 40.54
CA VAL A 261 5.23 -36.05 40.01
C VAL A 261 4.29 -35.19 40.84
N LEU A 262 3.49 -34.38 40.16
CA LEU A 262 2.43 -33.55 40.72
C LEU A 262 1.07 -34.24 40.59
N ASP A 263 0.34 -34.34 41.70
CA ASP A 263 -1.02 -34.89 41.72
C ASP A 263 -2.11 -33.80 41.64
N LYS A 264 -3.37 -34.23 41.45
CA LYS A 264 -4.55 -33.35 41.43
C LYS A 264 -4.80 -32.55 42.71
N LYS A 265 -4.17 -32.92 43.83
CA LYS A 265 -4.25 -32.23 45.14
C LYS A 265 -3.05 -31.28 45.34
N LYS A 266 -2.26 -31.02 44.31
CA LYS A 266 -1.03 -30.21 44.35
C LYS A 266 0.09 -30.80 45.21
N ARG A 267 0.07 -32.13 45.44
CA ARG A 267 1.13 -32.83 46.19
C ARG A 267 2.21 -33.29 45.24
N ILE A 268 3.46 -33.15 45.67
CA ILE A 268 4.64 -33.53 44.92
C ILE A 268 5.20 -34.82 45.53
N ASP A 269 5.25 -35.88 44.74
CA ASP A 269 5.79 -37.19 45.11
C ASP A 269 6.98 -37.56 44.19
N PHE A 270 7.85 -38.45 44.64
CA PHE A 270 8.97 -38.97 43.84
C PHE A 270 8.73 -40.45 43.52
N LEU A 271 8.47 -40.77 42.24
CA LEU A 271 8.00 -42.09 41.82
C LEU A 271 8.86 -42.67 40.69
N PRO A 272 8.97 -44.00 40.56
CA PRO A 272 9.59 -44.63 39.39
C PRO A 272 8.86 -44.24 38.10
N ILE A 273 9.60 -43.97 37.04
CA ILE A 273 9.06 -43.57 35.73
C ILE A 273 8.15 -44.69 35.18
N ARG A 274 6.97 -44.31 34.71
CA ARG A 274 6.08 -45.19 33.93
C ARG A 274 6.04 -44.71 32.48
N ASN A 275 5.83 -45.64 31.54
CA ASN A 275 5.64 -45.29 30.14
C ASN A 275 4.38 -44.40 29.99
N GLN A 276 4.50 -43.31 29.21
CA GLN A 276 3.42 -42.37 28.85
C GLN A 276 2.83 -41.51 30.00
N MET A 277 3.66 -40.93 30.86
CA MET A 277 3.18 -39.87 31.78
C MET A 277 3.16 -38.49 31.11
N PRO A 278 2.09 -37.69 31.27
CA PRO A 278 2.08 -36.30 30.84
C PRO A 278 3.03 -35.46 31.71
N ALA A 279 3.62 -34.41 31.14
CA ALA A 279 4.60 -33.54 31.79
C ALA A 279 4.11 -32.10 31.85
N LEU A 280 4.41 -31.41 32.95
CA LEU A 280 4.25 -29.96 33.02
C LEU A 280 5.31 -29.34 32.13
N SER A 281 4.85 -28.67 31.08
CA SER A 281 5.68 -28.25 29.96
C SER A 281 5.68 -26.73 29.85
N PHE A 282 6.83 -26.19 29.47
CA PHE A 282 7.05 -24.80 29.14
C PHE A 282 7.38 -24.68 27.65
N ILE A 283 6.76 -23.70 26.99
CA ILE A 283 6.99 -23.34 25.61
C ILE A 283 7.29 -21.84 25.54
N GLN A 284 8.48 -21.50 25.08
CA GLN A 284 8.79 -20.13 24.66
C GLN A 284 8.36 -19.95 23.21
N LEU A 285 7.36 -19.10 22.97
CA LEU A 285 6.96 -18.77 21.61
C LEU A 285 8.02 -17.86 20.97
N THR A 286 8.53 -18.27 19.83
CA THR A 286 9.50 -17.51 19.02
C THR A 286 8.83 -16.97 17.76
N ASN A 287 9.22 -15.79 17.31
CA ASN A 287 8.69 -15.09 16.14
C ASN A 287 9.03 -15.79 14.81
N LYS A 288 8.48 -16.98 14.57
CA LYS A 288 8.68 -17.76 13.33
C LYS A 288 7.71 -17.40 12.22
N SER A 289 6.61 -16.73 12.55
CA SER A 289 5.57 -16.29 11.61
C SER A 289 5.28 -14.82 11.86
N THR A 290 5.48 -13.98 10.85
CA THR A 290 5.25 -12.54 10.94
C THR A 290 3.74 -12.28 11.07
N LEU A 291 3.34 -11.60 12.15
CA LEU A 291 2.03 -10.96 12.23
C LEU A 291 2.05 -9.79 11.25
N GLU A 292 1.09 -9.75 10.32
CA GLU A 292 0.98 -8.69 9.32
C GLU A 292 -0.44 -8.15 9.25
N MET A 293 -0.58 -6.85 9.04
CA MET A 293 -1.87 -6.19 8.87
C MET A 293 -1.83 -5.24 7.69
N THR A 294 -2.77 -5.38 6.77
CA THR A 294 -2.93 -4.50 5.60
C THR A 294 -4.32 -3.86 5.64
N LEU A 295 -4.41 -2.58 5.32
CA LEU A 295 -5.67 -1.86 5.20
C LEU A 295 -5.76 -1.38 3.76
N ASN A 296 -6.85 -1.69 3.07
CA ASN A 296 -7.09 -1.34 1.66
C ASN A 296 -8.48 -0.71 1.49
N ILE A 297 -8.68 0.04 0.41
CA ILE A 297 -10.01 0.49 -0.03
C ILE A 297 -10.49 -0.48 -1.09
N ASN A 298 -11.61 -1.14 -0.86
CA ASN A 298 -12.24 -2.00 -1.86
C ASN A 298 -12.73 -1.16 -3.04
N THR A 299 -12.31 -1.51 -4.25
CA THR A 299 -12.53 -0.72 -5.48
C THR A 299 -14.01 -0.58 -5.84
N TYR A 300 -14.79 -1.65 -5.67
CA TYR A 300 -16.20 -1.71 -6.05
C TYR A 300 -17.13 -1.11 -5.00
N THR A 301 -16.99 -1.52 -3.73
CA THR A 301 -17.86 -1.08 -2.63
C THR A 301 -17.43 0.26 -2.03
N LYS A 302 -16.19 0.69 -2.26
CA LYS A 302 -15.54 1.87 -1.64
C LYS A 302 -15.47 1.80 -0.11
N ASP A 303 -15.58 0.60 0.43
CA ASP A 303 -15.43 0.33 1.86
C ASP A 303 -13.95 0.11 2.23
N LEU A 304 -13.60 0.40 3.48
CA LEU A 304 -12.27 0.11 4.02
C LEU A 304 -12.22 -1.33 4.54
N VAL A 305 -11.26 -2.12 4.06
CA VAL A 305 -11.08 -3.53 4.43
C VAL A 305 -9.71 -3.71 5.09
N LEU A 306 -9.71 -4.20 6.33
CA LEU A 306 -8.51 -4.59 7.07
C LEU A 306 -8.33 -6.10 6.97
N THR A 307 -7.18 -6.53 6.49
CA THR A 307 -6.75 -7.93 6.45
C THR A 307 -5.66 -8.17 7.49
N VAL A 308 -5.83 -9.20 8.31
CA VAL A 308 -4.92 -9.57 9.40
C VAL A 308 -4.43 -11.00 9.18
N TYR A 309 -3.12 -11.16 9.05
CA TYR A 309 -2.47 -12.46 8.91
C TYR A 309 -1.96 -12.94 10.27
N ASN A 310 -2.15 -14.22 10.57
CA ASN A 310 -1.75 -14.88 11.82
C ASN A 310 -2.29 -14.20 13.09
N ARG A 311 -3.60 -13.92 13.09
CA ARG A 311 -4.33 -13.21 14.16
C ARG A 311 -4.11 -13.79 15.57
N LEU A 312 -3.83 -15.09 15.70
CA LEU A 312 -3.57 -15.73 16.99
C LEU A 312 -2.37 -15.16 17.75
N TYR A 313 -1.45 -14.45 17.08
CA TYR A 313 -0.31 -13.80 17.73
C TYR A 313 -0.58 -12.35 18.15
N ILE A 314 -1.81 -11.87 18.01
CA ILE A 314 -2.23 -10.58 18.56
C ILE A 314 -2.50 -10.74 20.05
N TRP A 315 -1.86 -9.90 20.85
CA TRP A 315 -2.07 -9.84 22.28
C TRP A 315 -3.47 -9.31 22.62
N SER A 316 -4.15 -10.04 23.50
CA SER A 316 -5.39 -9.62 24.13
C SER A 316 -5.50 -10.26 25.51
N ASN A 317 -6.07 -9.54 26.46
CA ASN A 317 -6.45 -10.04 27.79
C ASN A 317 -7.96 -10.28 27.91
N GLU A 318 -8.74 -9.95 26.87
CA GLU A 318 -10.18 -10.19 26.78
C GLU A 318 -10.52 -11.05 25.55
N ASN A 319 -11.57 -11.87 25.66
CA ASN A 319 -11.97 -12.81 24.60
C ASN A 319 -12.69 -12.13 23.41
N ARG A 320 -12.66 -10.79 23.32
CA ARG A 320 -13.25 -10.05 22.20
C ARG A 320 -12.14 -9.46 21.35
N PHE A 321 -12.05 -9.91 20.11
CA PHE A 321 -11.10 -9.38 19.12
C PHE A 321 -11.22 -7.86 18.90
N LYS A 322 -12.41 -7.28 19.12
CA LYS A 322 -12.66 -5.83 19.09
C LYS A 322 -11.85 -5.02 20.10
N GLN A 323 -11.23 -5.68 21.08
CA GLN A 323 -10.38 -5.05 22.11
C GLN A 323 -8.89 -5.36 21.91
N ALA A 324 -8.54 -6.11 20.85
CA ALA A 324 -7.17 -6.47 20.53
C ALA A 324 -6.62 -5.66 19.34
N ILE A 325 -7.49 -5.33 18.39
CA ILE A 325 -7.18 -4.52 17.21
C ILE A 325 -7.93 -3.20 17.34
N HIS A 326 -7.20 -2.09 17.23
CA HIS A 326 -7.75 -0.75 17.35
C HIS A 326 -7.55 0.01 16.03
N CYS A 327 -8.66 0.34 15.37
CA CYS A 327 -8.64 1.20 14.20
C CYS A 327 -9.00 2.62 14.60
N PHE A 328 -8.31 3.59 14.02
CA PHE A 328 -8.40 5.00 14.34
C PHE A 328 -8.69 5.84 13.11
N THR A 329 -9.28 7.00 13.32
CA THR A 329 -9.34 8.06 12.33
C THR A 329 -9.15 9.44 12.94
N ASN A 330 -8.56 10.35 12.18
CA ASN A 330 -8.44 11.78 12.51
C ASN A 330 -9.47 12.67 11.77
N ALA A 331 -10.48 12.07 11.14
CA ALA A 331 -11.48 12.79 10.34
C ALA A 331 -12.29 13.84 11.16
N ASP A 332 -12.37 13.66 12.48
CA ASP A 332 -13.08 14.55 13.40
C ASP A 332 -12.13 15.56 14.06
N TYR A 333 -11.78 16.63 13.34
CA TYR A 333 -11.01 17.78 13.87
C TYR A 333 -9.57 17.47 14.34
N GLU A 334 -8.90 16.49 13.70
CA GLU A 334 -7.57 15.99 14.10
C GLU A 334 -7.52 15.35 15.50
N GLU A 335 -8.68 15.07 16.10
CA GLU A 335 -8.76 14.24 17.30
C GLU A 335 -8.80 12.78 16.85
N ILE A 336 -7.94 11.96 17.47
CA ILE A 336 -7.99 10.51 17.26
C ILE A 336 -9.33 10.03 17.77
N SER A 337 -10.04 9.31 16.90
CA SER A 337 -11.32 8.69 17.24
C SER A 337 -11.30 7.22 16.83
N ASN A 338 -11.90 6.37 17.67
CA ASN A 338 -11.98 4.95 17.40
C ASN A 338 -12.94 4.66 16.23
N VAL A 339 -12.53 3.78 15.34
CA VAL A 339 -13.32 3.28 14.22
C VAL A 339 -13.76 1.87 14.56
N TYR A 340 -15.05 1.62 14.36
CA TYR A 340 -15.62 0.32 14.61
C TYR A 340 -15.31 -0.64 13.47
N ILE A 341 -14.93 -1.86 13.83
CA ILE A 341 -14.58 -2.96 12.92
C ILE A 341 -15.60 -4.11 13.02
N ASP A 342 -16.00 -4.62 11.87
CA ASP A 342 -16.87 -5.79 11.74
C ASP A 342 -16.13 -6.91 11.03
N LYS A 343 -16.10 -8.12 11.62
CA LYS A 343 -15.47 -9.28 10.98
C LYS A 343 -16.32 -9.72 9.79
N ILE A 344 -15.73 -9.76 8.60
CA ILE A 344 -16.38 -10.20 7.36
C ILE A 344 -16.12 -11.69 7.17
N TRP A 345 -14.85 -12.11 7.32
CA TRP A 345 -14.42 -13.47 7.00
C TRP A 345 -13.20 -13.89 7.82
N GLU A 346 -13.06 -15.18 8.11
CA GLU A 346 -11.92 -15.79 8.82
C GLU A 346 -11.77 -17.22 8.33
N ASN A 347 -10.54 -17.64 8.01
CA ASN A 347 -10.29 -19.03 7.66
C ASN A 347 -10.25 -19.94 8.90
N ASP A 348 -10.46 -21.24 8.71
CA ASP A 348 -10.51 -22.22 9.81
C ASP A 348 -9.25 -22.22 10.69
N LEU A 349 -8.07 -22.05 10.07
CA LEU A 349 -6.78 -22.00 10.75
C LEU A 349 -6.49 -20.65 11.43
N LYS A 350 -7.36 -19.63 11.24
CA LYS A 350 -7.19 -18.25 11.77
C LYS A 350 -5.88 -17.59 11.36
N THR A 351 -5.32 -18.02 10.23
CA THR A 351 -4.13 -17.44 9.62
C THR A 351 -4.45 -16.22 8.75
N LYS A 352 -5.72 -16.03 8.37
CA LYS A 352 -6.21 -14.84 7.66
C LYS A 352 -7.59 -14.44 8.19
N THR A 353 -7.76 -13.16 8.50
CA THR A 353 -9.03 -12.60 8.97
C THR A 353 -9.26 -11.24 8.34
N MET A 354 -10.47 -11.02 7.80
CA MET A 354 -10.86 -9.78 7.12
C MET A 354 -11.92 -9.03 7.92
N PHE A 355 -11.75 -7.72 8.03
CA PHE A 355 -12.65 -6.81 8.75
C PHE A 355 -13.08 -5.64 7.88
N LYS A 356 -14.34 -5.22 8.00
CA LYS A 356 -14.88 -4.00 7.43
C LYS A 356 -14.73 -2.85 8.42
N LEU A 357 -14.22 -1.72 7.96
CA LEU A 357 -14.13 -0.48 8.73
C LEU A 357 -15.25 0.49 8.30
N LYS A 358 -15.95 1.06 9.27
CA LYS A 358 -16.98 2.06 9.00
C LYS A 358 -16.37 3.47 8.86
N ILE A 359 -16.45 4.04 7.66
CA ILE A 359 -16.05 5.43 7.40
C ILE A 359 -16.97 6.39 8.19
N ARG A 360 -16.40 7.22 9.07
CA ARG A 360 -17.16 8.05 10.03
C ARG A 360 -17.60 9.40 9.49
N SER A 361 -16.82 10.01 8.61
CA SER A 361 -16.97 11.41 8.22
C SER A 361 -17.13 11.58 6.71
N ASP A 362 -17.87 12.61 6.32
CA ASP A 362 -17.98 13.05 4.92
C ASP A 362 -16.75 13.84 4.47
N ASP A 363 -15.97 14.40 5.41
CA ASP A 363 -14.68 15.01 5.08
C ASP A 363 -13.59 13.92 5.05
N PRO A 364 -12.56 14.07 4.20
CA PRO A 364 -11.38 13.24 4.21
C PRO A 364 -10.71 13.21 5.58
N GLY A 365 -10.41 11.99 6.03
CA GLY A 365 -9.56 11.72 7.17
C GLY A 365 -8.67 10.53 6.86
N LEU A 366 -7.58 10.45 7.59
CA LEU A 366 -6.69 9.30 7.59
C LEU A 366 -7.29 8.20 8.48
N TYR A 367 -7.21 6.97 8.03
CA TYR A 367 -7.63 5.75 8.73
C TYR A 367 -6.43 4.81 8.82
N TRP A 368 -6.26 4.18 9.97
CA TRP A 368 -5.22 3.17 10.20
C TRP A 368 -5.61 2.27 11.37
N CYS A 369 -4.97 1.11 11.49
CA CYS A 369 -5.17 0.19 12.59
C CYS A 369 -3.86 -0.15 13.28
N GLU A 370 -3.93 -0.40 14.59
CA GLU A 370 -2.81 -0.75 15.46
C GLU A 370 -3.17 -1.95 16.33
N ALA A 371 -2.19 -2.81 16.58
CA ALA A 371 -2.30 -3.98 17.45
C ALA A 371 -0.93 -4.29 18.09
N HIS A 372 -0.94 -5.01 19.22
CA HIS A 372 0.29 -5.47 19.86
C HIS A 372 0.44 -6.97 19.66
N THR A 373 1.66 -7.42 19.38
CA THR A 373 1.97 -8.86 19.32
C THR A 373 2.13 -9.44 20.72
N ILE A 374 1.96 -10.75 20.86
CA ILE A 374 2.39 -11.49 22.05
C ILE A 374 3.92 -11.54 22.20
N PHE A 375 4.68 -11.11 21.19
CA PHE A 375 6.13 -11.08 21.18
C PHE A 375 6.63 -9.72 21.69
N ASN A 376 6.83 -9.63 23.00
CA ASN A 376 7.33 -8.43 23.68
C ASN A 376 6.45 -7.18 23.41
N PHE A 377 5.14 -7.37 23.17
CA PHE A 377 4.21 -6.29 22.85
C PHE A 377 4.68 -5.40 21.69
N THR A 378 5.33 -5.99 20.69
CA THR A 378 5.76 -5.24 19.51
C THR A 378 4.52 -4.68 18.82
N LEU A 379 4.50 -3.36 18.59
CA LEU A 379 3.41 -2.65 17.92
C LEU A 379 3.46 -2.95 16.42
N VAL A 380 2.35 -3.44 15.87
CA VAL A 380 2.12 -3.60 14.44
C VAL A 380 1.03 -2.63 14.02
N PHE A 381 1.21 -1.97 12.89
CA PHE A 381 0.28 -0.95 12.40
C PHE A 381 0.15 -1.02 10.87
N THR A 382 -0.99 -0.57 10.36
CA THR A 382 -1.23 -0.47 8.92
C THR A 382 -0.76 0.88 8.37
N GLU A 383 -0.61 0.97 7.05
CA GLU A 383 -0.49 2.27 6.40
C GLU A 383 -1.73 3.15 6.66
N ARG A 384 -1.52 4.46 6.53
CA ARG A 384 -2.58 5.46 6.74
C ARG A 384 -3.25 5.76 5.42
N ILE A 385 -4.55 5.46 5.33
CA ILE A 385 -5.35 5.66 4.12
C ILE A 385 -6.29 6.85 4.27
N GLU A 386 -6.31 7.71 3.27
CA GLU A 386 -7.27 8.83 3.21
C GLU A 386 -8.62 8.34 2.66
N ALA A 387 -9.68 8.42 3.47
CA ALA A 387 -11.03 8.04 3.07
C ALA A 387 -12.08 9.04 3.55
N SER A 388 -13.19 9.11 2.82
CA SER A 388 -14.34 9.97 3.13
C SER A 388 -15.62 9.33 2.64
N LYS A 389 -16.72 9.49 3.39
CA LYS A 389 -18.00 8.87 3.01
C LYS A 389 -18.55 9.51 1.74
N HIS A 390 -18.68 10.85 1.69
CA HIS A 390 -19.20 11.61 0.54
C HIS A 390 -18.49 12.96 0.44
N LYS A 391 -17.94 13.32 -0.74
CA LYS A 391 -17.31 14.64 -0.93
C LYS A 391 -18.36 15.76 -0.98
N ARG A 392 -18.54 16.50 0.12
CA ARG A 392 -19.51 17.62 0.23
C ARG A 392 -19.03 18.95 -0.39
N GLY A 393 -17.76 19.03 -0.80
CA GLY A 393 -17.16 20.23 -1.36
C GLY A 393 -15.63 20.14 -1.42
N TYR A 394 -14.99 21.27 -1.72
CA TYR A 394 -13.54 21.40 -1.85
C TYR A 394 -12.93 21.89 -0.54
N ILE A 395 -11.73 21.41 -0.22
CA ILE A 395 -11.09 21.66 1.07
C ILE A 395 -9.86 22.53 0.87
N TYR A 396 -9.81 23.63 1.62
CA TYR A 396 -8.70 24.58 1.59
C TYR A 396 -8.06 24.70 2.97
N ALA A 397 -6.73 24.69 2.99
CA ALA A 397 -5.94 25.09 4.14
C ALA A 397 -5.86 26.62 4.19
N LEU A 398 -6.01 27.20 5.38
CA LEU A 398 -5.84 28.62 5.65
C LEU A 398 -5.31 28.84 7.07
N MET A 399 -4.51 29.88 7.26
CA MET A 399 -4.11 30.35 8.58
C MET A 399 -5.09 31.38 9.10
N VAL A 400 -5.40 31.31 10.40
CA VAL A 400 -6.26 32.25 11.10
C VAL A 400 -5.67 32.63 12.45
N ASP A 401 -5.84 33.90 12.82
CA ASP A 401 -5.54 34.39 14.17
C ASP A 401 -6.85 34.51 14.96
N VAL A 402 -6.93 33.92 16.15
CA VAL A 402 -8.15 33.92 16.98
C VAL A 402 -7.82 34.40 18.39
N ARG A 403 -8.62 35.32 18.92
CA ARG A 403 -8.47 35.78 20.30
C ARG A 403 -9.18 34.81 21.26
N CYS A 404 -8.48 34.33 22.28
CA CYS A 404 -9.05 33.48 23.33
C CYS A 404 -9.32 34.30 24.60
N GLU A 405 -10.58 34.74 24.81
CA GLU A 405 -10.97 35.35 26.09
C GLU A 405 -11.09 34.29 27.20
N VAL A 406 -10.43 34.54 28.34
CA VAL A 406 -10.35 33.60 29.49
C VAL A 406 -11.32 33.97 30.62
N ASP A 407 -11.87 35.19 30.63
CA ASP A 407 -12.52 35.82 31.80
C ASP A 407 -13.96 35.38 32.15
N SER A 408 -14.47 34.34 31.50
CA SER A 408 -15.68 33.67 32.01
C SER A 408 -15.44 32.18 31.90
N GLY A 409 -15.90 31.37 32.87
CA GLY A 409 -15.66 29.92 32.97
C GLY A 409 -16.04 29.04 31.74
N ARG A 410 -16.37 29.65 30.60
CA ARG A 410 -16.47 29.08 29.26
C ARG A 410 -15.43 29.71 28.32
N SER A 411 -14.14 29.42 28.51
CA SER A 411 -13.13 29.80 27.51
C SER A 411 -13.46 29.15 26.15
N MET A 412 -13.50 29.97 25.10
CA MET A 412 -13.87 29.55 23.74
C MET A 412 -12.83 28.59 23.13
N CYS A 413 -11.61 28.59 23.67
CA CYS A 413 -10.47 27.76 23.26
C CYS A 413 -10.30 26.48 24.09
N GLN A 414 -11.29 26.13 24.94
CA GLN A 414 -11.31 24.91 25.75
C GLN A 414 -11.37 23.59 24.95
N SER A 415 -11.66 23.61 23.65
CA SER A 415 -11.60 22.41 22.81
C SER A 415 -11.41 22.80 21.34
N ARG A 416 -10.74 21.94 20.56
CA ARG A 416 -10.57 22.14 19.11
C ARG A 416 -11.91 22.29 18.40
N ARG A 417 -12.93 21.54 18.83
CA ARG A 417 -14.30 21.63 18.31
C ARG A 417 -14.94 23.00 18.55
N LYS A 418 -14.85 23.54 19.78
CA LYS A 418 -15.39 24.89 20.10
C LYS A 418 -14.67 25.97 19.28
N LEU A 419 -13.34 25.90 19.20
CA LEU A 419 -12.51 26.81 18.42
C LEU A 419 -12.85 26.77 16.91
N ALA A 420 -12.99 25.57 16.34
CA ALA A 420 -13.38 25.41 14.93
C ALA A 420 -14.76 26.00 14.62
N ASN A 421 -15.72 25.82 15.53
CA ASN A 421 -17.05 26.41 15.40
C ASN A 421 -17.02 27.94 15.48
N GLU A 422 -16.11 28.51 16.26
CA GLU A 422 -15.89 29.96 16.34
C GLU A 422 -15.36 30.53 15.02
N ILE A 423 -14.30 29.94 14.48
CA ILE A 423 -13.75 30.34 13.17
C ILE A 423 -14.82 30.26 12.08
N LYS A 424 -15.62 29.19 12.09
CA LYS A 424 -16.76 29.06 11.16
C LYS A 424 -17.78 30.19 11.31
N ARG A 425 -18.07 30.65 12.54
CA ARG A 425 -18.96 31.79 12.79
C ARG A 425 -18.35 33.09 12.26
N ASN A 426 -17.07 33.34 12.49
CA ASN A 426 -16.37 34.53 12.01
C ASN A 426 -16.31 34.59 10.48
N LEU A 427 -16.02 33.46 9.82
CA LEU A 427 -16.07 33.37 8.36
C LEU A 427 -17.48 33.67 7.81
N LYS A 428 -18.53 33.16 8.47
CA LYS A 428 -19.92 33.45 8.08
C LYS A 428 -20.29 34.92 8.29
N ALA A 429 -19.79 35.56 9.35
CA ALA A 429 -19.99 36.98 9.61
C ALA A 429 -19.28 37.86 8.57
N ALA A 430 -18.03 37.54 8.22
CA ALA A 430 -17.30 38.21 7.15
C ALA A 430 -18.00 38.05 5.79
N ARG A 431 -18.47 36.84 5.47
CA ARG A 431 -19.27 36.55 4.26
C ARG A 431 -20.54 37.40 4.18
N ALA A 432 -21.18 37.71 5.30
CA ALA A 432 -22.43 38.48 5.32
C ALA A 432 -22.24 39.96 4.94
N LYS A 433 -21.00 40.48 5.02
CA LYS A 433 -20.66 41.87 4.69
C LYS A 433 -20.67 42.16 3.18
N ASP A 434 -20.54 41.14 2.34
CA ASP A 434 -20.51 41.28 0.88
C ASP A 434 -21.53 40.36 0.20
N LYS A 435 -22.39 40.94 -0.65
CA LYS A 435 -23.41 40.18 -1.40
C LYS A 435 -22.78 39.20 -2.40
N ALA A 436 -21.63 39.52 -3.00
CA ALA A 436 -20.94 38.65 -3.95
C ALA A 436 -20.51 37.32 -3.32
N LEU A 437 -20.18 37.34 -2.02
CA LEU A 437 -19.75 36.15 -1.28
C LEU A 437 -20.90 35.21 -0.88
N LYS A 438 -22.17 35.57 -1.10
CA LYS A 438 -23.33 34.71 -0.78
C LYS A 438 -23.38 33.41 -1.60
N VAL A 439 -22.68 33.37 -2.74
CA VAL A 439 -22.55 32.19 -3.60
C VAL A 439 -21.69 31.10 -2.93
N LEU A 440 -20.75 31.50 -2.05
CA LEU A 440 -19.87 30.59 -1.31
C LEU A 440 -20.59 29.96 -0.10
N ARG A 441 -20.68 28.63 -0.06
CA ARG A 441 -21.20 27.86 1.08
C ARG A 441 -20.03 27.34 1.92
N ILE A 442 -20.08 27.59 3.22
CA ILE A 442 -19.10 27.12 4.21
C ILE A 442 -19.73 25.98 5.01
N HIS A 443 -19.29 24.74 4.73
CA HIS A 443 -19.85 23.53 5.32
C HIS A 443 -19.27 23.25 6.70
N LYS A 444 -17.94 23.20 6.80
CA LYS A 444 -17.22 22.85 8.03
C LYS A 444 -15.86 23.54 8.06
N VAL A 445 -15.35 23.73 9.28
CA VAL A 445 -13.98 24.17 9.55
C VAL A 445 -13.37 23.17 10.52
N ARG A 446 -12.10 22.81 10.34
CA ARG A 446 -11.32 21.92 11.21
C ARG A 446 -10.02 22.59 11.61
N ILE A 447 -9.60 22.42 12.86
CA ILE A 447 -8.26 22.84 13.32
C ILE A 447 -7.29 21.71 12.98
N MET A 448 -6.32 21.99 12.13
CA MET A 448 -5.30 21.02 11.77
C MET A 448 -4.12 21.10 12.74
N GLN A 449 -3.61 22.31 12.93
CA GLN A 449 -2.46 22.57 13.78
C GLN A 449 -2.61 23.92 14.48
N ILE A 450 -2.16 23.98 15.73
CA ILE A 450 -1.97 25.22 16.48
C ILE A 450 -0.48 25.54 16.36
N ASP A 451 -0.17 26.65 15.71
CA ASP A 451 1.19 27.03 15.33
C ASP A 451 1.89 27.77 16.47
N SER A 452 1.21 28.78 17.03
CA SER A 452 1.70 29.56 18.17
C SER A 452 0.56 30.11 19.00
N VAL A 453 0.86 30.38 20.28
CA VAL A 453 0.00 31.12 21.19
C VAL A 453 0.83 32.24 21.79
N SER A 454 0.36 33.48 21.63
CA SER A 454 1.01 34.66 22.20
C SER A 454 0.81 34.68 23.72
N SER A 455 1.90 34.91 24.46
CA SER A 455 1.92 34.99 25.92
C SER A 455 1.17 36.19 26.50
N ASP A 456 0.97 37.24 25.69
CA ASP A 456 0.61 38.56 26.23
C ASP A 456 -0.87 38.94 25.97
N LEU A 457 -1.51 38.31 24.97
CA LEU A 457 -2.85 38.70 24.48
C LEU A 457 -3.81 37.51 24.29
N GLY A 458 -3.37 36.27 24.48
CA GLY A 458 -4.19 35.08 24.20
C GLY A 458 -4.54 34.89 22.72
N ASP A 459 -3.80 35.56 21.81
CA ASP A 459 -3.94 35.39 20.37
C ASP A 459 -3.33 34.06 19.94
N LEU A 460 -4.17 33.19 19.39
CA LEU A 460 -3.84 31.86 18.92
C LEU A 460 -3.80 31.83 17.40
N ARG A 461 -2.67 31.41 16.85
CA ARG A 461 -2.51 31.18 15.41
C ARG A 461 -2.76 29.71 15.09
N ALA A 462 -3.75 29.44 14.25
CA ALA A 462 -4.10 28.09 13.85
C ALA A 462 -4.11 27.93 12.33
N LEU A 463 -3.58 26.79 11.88
CA LEU A 463 -3.79 26.27 10.55
C LEU A 463 -5.08 25.46 10.54
N CYS A 464 -6.01 25.85 9.67
CA CYS A 464 -7.34 25.28 9.59
C CYS A 464 -7.64 24.77 8.20
N HIS A 465 -8.49 23.76 8.11
CA HIS A 465 -9.14 23.35 6.86
C HIS A 465 -10.57 23.86 6.82
N ALA A 466 -10.98 24.44 5.69
CA ALA A 466 -12.37 24.81 5.44
C ALA A 466 -12.93 24.03 4.25
N THR A 467 -14.05 23.34 4.48
CA THR A 467 -14.81 22.63 3.45
C THR A 467 -15.83 23.59 2.84
N LEU A 468 -15.70 23.85 1.54
CA LEU A 468 -16.42 24.90 0.81
C LEU A 468 -17.13 24.34 -0.43
N SER A 469 -18.27 24.91 -0.80
CA SER A 469 -18.87 24.67 -2.12
C SER A 469 -19.44 25.95 -2.71
N VAL A 470 -19.61 25.98 -4.03
CA VAL A 470 -20.17 27.11 -4.79
C VAL A 470 -21.59 26.73 -5.23
N LYS A 471 -22.57 27.62 -5.09
CA LYS A 471 -23.94 27.36 -5.56
C LYS A 471 -23.96 27.22 -7.10
N SER A 472 -24.45 26.08 -7.59
CA SER A 472 -24.54 25.74 -9.02
C SER A 472 -25.41 26.69 -9.84
N ASP A 473 -26.45 27.28 -9.23
CA ASP A 473 -27.33 28.25 -9.92
C ASP A 473 -26.58 29.50 -10.42
N ALA A 474 -25.39 29.78 -9.90
CA ALA A 474 -24.54 30.87 -10.38
C ALA A 474 -23.90 30.60 -11.76
N LEU A 475 -23.84 29.33 -12.21
CA LEU A 475 -23.29 28.94 -13.52
C LEU A 475 -24.34 28.61 -14.57
N ARG A 476 -25.63 28.49 -14.20
CA ARG A 476 -26.73 28.14 -15.12
C ARG A 476 -27.07 29.21 -16.17
N ASN A 477 -26.41 30.37 -16.16
CA ASN A 477 -26.64 31.43 -17.13
C ASN A 477 -25.94 31.20 -18.48
N ASP A 478 -24.92 30.34 -18.56
CA ASP A 478 -24.30 29.95 -19.83
C ASP A 478 -24.85 28.59 -20.27
N LYS A 479 -25.57 28.58 -21.40
CA LYS A 479 -26.13 27.39 -22.05
C LYS A 479 -25.08 26.50 -22.72
N ASN A 480 -23.87 26.44 -22.18
CA ASN A 480 -22.81 25.59 -22.70
C ASN A 480 -22.71 24.34 -21.84
N GLU A 481 -22.79 23.19 -22.49
CA GLU A 481 -22.64 21.86 -21.91
C GLU A 481 -21.17 21.64 -21.51
N PHE A 482 -20.73 22.28 -20.42
CA PHE A 482 -19.37 22.09 -19.91
C PHE A 482 -19.18 20.64 -19.46
N ASN A 483 -18.02 20.05 -19.82
CA ASN A 483 -17.63 18.73 -19.34
C ASN A 483 -17.54 18.72 -17.80
N THR A 484 -17.89 17.61 -17.16
CA THR A 484 -17.94 17.47 -15.68
C THR A 484 -16.58 17.78 -15.03
N LYS A 485 -15.46 17.45 -15.70
CA LYS A 485 -14.10 17.73 -15.23
C LYS A 485 -13.71 19.23 -15.32
N GLU A 486 -14.06 19.92 -16.41
CA GLU A 486 -13.80 21.36 -16.55
C GLU A 486 -14.63 22.16 -15.55
N LEU A 487 -15.89 21.79 -15.38
CA LEU A 487 -16.78 22.40 -14.41
C LEU A 487 -16.23 22.24 -12.98
N ASP A 488 -15.75 21.05 -12.62
CA ASP A 488 -15.10 20.81 -11.32
C ASP A 488 -13.86 21.70 -11.12
N MET A 489 -13.01 21.82 -12.15
CA MET A 489 -11.82 22.68 -12.13
C MET A 489 -12.19 24.16 -11.94
N LEU A 490 -13.18 24.65 -12.70
CA LEU A 490 -13.66 26.02 -12.61
C LEU A 490 -14.24 26.31 -11.22
N LEU A 491 -15.07 25.41 -10.70
CA LEU A 491 -15.66 25.54 -9.37
C LEU A 491 -14.62 25.57 -8.24
N ARG A 492 -13.54 24.76 -8.35
CA ARG A 492 -12.40 24.80 -7.41
C ARG A 492 -11.66 26.15 -7.46
N ARG A 493 -11.45 26.70 -8.65
CA ARG A 493 -10.81 28.01 -8.81
C ARG A 493 -11.69 29.12 -8.19
N MET A 494 -12.98 29.12 -8.52
CA MET A 494 -13.96 30.07 -7.98
C MET A 494 -14.05 30.00 -6.46
N ALA A 495 -14.07 28.79 -5.87
CA ALA A 495 -14.12 28.62 -4.42
C ALA A 495 -12.88 29.21 -3.72
N ARG A 496 -11.68 29.02 -4.27
CA ARG A 496 -10.43 29.64 -3.77
C ARG A 496 -10.53 31.17 -3.81
N ASP A 497 -10.95 31.72 -4.94
CA ASP A 497 -10.96 33.17 -5.15
C ASP A 497 -11.99 33.86 -4.24
N LEU A 498 -13.17 33.26 -4.07
CA LEU A 498 -14.19 33.72 -3.12
C LEU A 498 -13.71 33.60 -1.66
N LEU A 499 -13.01 32.51 -1.28
CA LEU A 499 -12.41 32.40 0.05
C LEU A 499 -11.33 33.46 0.27
N THR A 500 -10.53 33.77 -0.75
CA THR A 500 -9.49 34.81 -0.69
C THR A 500 -10.09 36.18 -0.49
N ALA A 501 -11.15 36.52 -1.24
CA ALA A 501 -11.90 37.76 -1.04
C ALA A 501 -12.52 37.85 0.36
N LEU A 502 -13.07 36.75 0.88
CA LEU A 502 -13.59 36.67 2.25
C LEU A 502 -12.48 36.92 3.28
N MET A 503 -11.31 36.28 3.12
CA MET A 503 -10.18 36.47 4.02
C MET A 503 -9.62 37.90 3.97
N LYS A 504 -9.66 38.59 2.83
CA LYS A 504 -9.31 40.03 2.76
C LYS A 504 -10.18 40.90 3.66
N ILE A 505 -11.46 40.54 3.84
CA ILE A 505 -12.40 41.27 4.72
C ILE A 505 -12.15 40.95 6.19
N TRP A 506 -11.75 39.72 6.52
CA TRP A 506 -11.57 39.29 7.91
C TRP A 506 -10.14 39.49 8.41
N GLN A 507 -9.13 38.97 7.71
CA GLN A 507 -7.71 38.94 8.10
C GLN A 507 -6.81 39.12 6.86
N PRO A 508 -6.63 40.36 6.37
CA PRO A 508 -5.95 40.63 5.10
C PRO A 508 -4.48 40.17 5.07
N HIS A 509 -3.80 40.19 6.23
CA HIS A 509 -2.40 39.77 6.38
C HIS A 509 -2.17 38.26 6.20
N LEU A 510 -3.23 37.43 6.21
CA LEU A 510 -3.15 35.97 6.09
C LEU A 510 -3.68 35.43 4.75
N THR A 511 -4.02 36.31 3.81
CA THR A 511 -4.64 35.91 2.52
C THR A 511 -3.76 35.01 1.66
N SER A 512 -2.43 35.16 1.72
CA SER A 512 -1.46 34.32 1.01
C SER A 512 -1.35 32.88 1.56
N SER A 513 -1.95 32.60 2.72
CA SER A 513 -1.92 31.27 3.33
C SER A 513 -2.92 30.29 2.72
N ILE A 514 -3.87 30.76 1.89
CA ILE A 514 -4.93 29.91 1.33
C ILE A 514 -4.37 28.98 0.28
N ARG A 515 -4.50 27.67 0.52
CA ARG A 515 -4.04 26.61 -0.38
C ARG A 515 -5.10 25.54 -0.52
N SER A 516 -5.28 24.99 -1.71
CA SER A 516 -6.11 23.78 -1.83
C SER A 516 -5.35 22.62 -1.18
N THR A 517 -6.06 21.76 -0.46
CA THR A 517 -5.43 20.62 0.21
C THR A 517 -5.00 19.56 -0.79
N GLU A 518 -5.79 19.32 -1.84
CA GLU A 518 -5.61 18.23 -2.80
C GLU A 518 -4.76 18.63 -4.03
N PHE A 519 -4.89 19.87 -4.52
CA PHE A 519 -4.39 20.25 -5.85
C PHE A 519 -3.59 21.56 -5.85
N CYS A 520 -2.53 21.62 -6.65
CA CYS A 520 -2.03 22.89 -7.13
C CYS A 520 -2.99 23.37 -8.23
N LEU A 521 -3.68 24.48 -7.94
CA LEU A 521 -4.65 25.07 -8.87
C LEU A 521 -3.94 25.72 -10.06
N PRO A 522 -4.58 25.75 -11.24
CA PRO A 522 -3.95 26.24 -12.45
C PRO A 522 -3.62 27.74 -12.33
N ASP A 523 -2.48 28.12 -12.92
CA ASP A 523 -2.07 29.50 -13.14
C ASP A 523 -1.97 29.78 -14.66
N ASP A 524 -1.36 30.89 -15.07
CA ASP A 524 -1.31 31.30 -16.48
C ASP A 524 -0.46 30.35 -17.36
N GLN A 525 0.39 29.51 -16.77
CA GLN A 525 1.31 28.62 -17.48
C GLN A 525 1.03 27.14 -17.23
N TRP A 526 0.64 26.77 -16.01
CA TRP A 526 0.60 25.39 -15.52
C TRP A 526 -0.83 24.86 -15.40
N LYS A 527 -1.05 23.65 -15.91
CA LYS A 527 -2.29 22.89 -15.69
C LYS A 527 -2.43 22.53 -14.21
N MET A 528 -3.63 22.19 -13.78
CA MET A 528 -3.85 21.66 -12.43
C MET A 528 -3.09 20.35 -12.23
N ALA A 529 -2.47 20.16 -11.07
CA ALA A 529 -1.90 18.87 -10.68
C ALA A 529 -2.25 18.51 -9.23
N ARG A 530 -2.40 17.21 -8.97
CA ARG A 530 -2.58 16.71 -7.60
C ARG A 530 -1.27 16.85 -6.83
N ARG A 531 -1.37 17.09 -5.52
CA ARG A 531 -0.22 17.09 -4.61
C ARG A 531 0.64 15.83 -4.79
N GLY A 532 1.93 16.01 -5.01
CA GLY A 532 2.92 14.96 -5.31
C GLY A 532 3.19 14.74 -6.81
N GLN A 533 2.26 15.14 -7.68
CA GLN A 533 2.37 14.94 -9.13
C GLN A 533 3.04 16.12 -9.83
N PHE A 534 3.53 15.86 -11.04
CA PHE A 534 4.00 16.89 -11.97
C PHE A 534 2.87 17.39 -12.86
N ALA A 535 2.88 18.68 -13.16
CA ALA A 535 1.97 19.29 -14.11
C ALA A 535 2.72 19.68 -15.38
N THR A 536 2.03 19.56 -16.51
CA THR A 536 2.51 20.09 -17.79
C THR A 536 1.97 21.49 -18.06
N THR A 537 2.57 22.18 -19.02
CA THR A 537 2.13 23.51 -19.44
C THR A 537 0.91 23.46 -20.36
N PHE A 538 0.13 24.55 -20.38
CA PHE A 538 -0.93 24.70 -21.39
C PHE A 538 -0.38 24.87 -22.81
N LYS A 539 0.78 25.51 -22.94
CA LYS A 539 1.48 25.73 -24.22
C LYS A 539 2.44 24.57 -24.50
N PHE A 540 2.58 24.20 -25.77
CA PHE A 540 3.59 23.22 -26.19
C PHE A 540 4.99 23.72 -25.84
N CYS A 541 5.75 22.89 -25.12
CA CYS A 541 7.08 23.20 -24.66
C CYS A 541 7.77 21.91 -24.22
N LEU A 542 8.94 21.61 -24.77
CA LEU A 542 9.75 20.45 -24.42
C LEU A 542 11.01 20.85 -23.67
N GLN A 543 11.47 19.97 -22.79
CA GLN A 543 12.77 20.06 -22.11
C GLN A 543 13.84 19.32 -22.93
N ASN A 544 15.13 19.54 -22.67
CA ASN A 544 16.21 18.90 -23.41
C ASN A 544 16.21 17.36 -23.35
N ASN A 545 15.69 16.79 -22.27
CA ASN A 545 15.52 15.35 -22.08
C ASN A 545 14.32 14.76 -22.86
N GLY A 546 13.61 15.55 -23.67
CA GLY A 546 12.48 15.07 -24.47
C GLY A 546 11.16 14.96 -23.72
N LEU A 547 11.08 15.34 -22.45
CA LEU A 547 9.82 15.44 -21.71
C LEU A 547 9.12 16.78 -21.98
N PRO A 548 7.79 16.85 -21.85
CA PRO A 548 7.08 18.13 -21.75
C PRO A 548 7.63 18.96 -20.59
N LEU A 549 7.60 20.28 -20.69
CA LEU A 549 7.98 21.15 -19.58
C LEU A 549 7.06 20.89 -18.37
N THR A 550 7.67 20.52 -17.25
CA THR A 550 6.96 20.07 -16.05
C THR A 550 7.29 20.86 -14.80
N ARG A 551 6.34 20.93 -13.87
CA ARG A 551 6.53 21.53 -12.54
C ARG A 551 5.90 20.67 -11.46
N LYS A 552 6.61 20.43 -10.37
CA LYS A 552 6.09 19.59 -9.29
C LYS A 552 5.10 20.34 -8.41
N CYS A 553 3.99 19.67 -8.08
CA CYS A 553 3.07 20.13 -7.07
C CYS A 553 3.48 19.59 -5.70
N LEU A 554 4.05 20.44 -4.85
CA LEU A 554 4.54 20.10 -3.52
C LEU A 554 3.47 20.31 -2.45
N GLY A 555 3.74 19.82 -1.24
CA GLY A 555 2.90 20.06 -0.06
C GLY A 555 2.56 18.80 0.71
N ASN A 556 1.74 18.95 1.75
CA ASN A 556 1.23 17.84 2.56
C ASN A 556 -0.28 18.02 2.85
N PRO A 557 -0.99 16.99 3.35
CA PRO A 557 -2.42 17.10 3.65
C PRO A 557 -2.78 18.25 4.58
N ILE A 558 -1.90 18.60 5.52
CA ILE A 558 -2.16 19.59 6.57
C ILE A 558 -2.04 21.02 6.03
N GLN A 559 -0.92 21.36 5.38
CA GLN A 559 -0.59 22.69 4.89
C GLN A 559 -1.17 23.00 3.50
N GLY A 560 -1.58 21.96 2.78
CA GLY A 560 -2.07 22.06 1.42
C GLY A 560 -0.96 22.15 0.36
N ALA A 561 -1.40 22.17 -0.89
CA ALA A 561 -0.58 22.06 -2.08
C ALA A 561 -0.08 23.42 -2.56
N TYR A 562 1.16 23.46 -3.07
CA TYR A 562 1.78 24.64 -3.66
C TYR A 562 2.77 24.24 -4.76
N TRP A 563 2.94 25.12 -5.75
CA TRP A 563 3.87 24.89 -6.84
C TRP A 563 5.34 25.03 -6.40
N GLU A 564 6.20 24.15 -6.88
CA GLU A 564 7.66 24.25 -6.75
C GLU A 564 8.22 25.57 -7.33
N THR A 565 9.31 26.09 -6.77
CA THR A 565 9.96 27.30 -7.27
C THR A 565 10.98 26.95 -8.35
N LEU A 566 10.76 27.38 -9.59
CA LEU A 566 11.68 27.15 -10.72
C LEU A 566 12.64 28.35 -10.88
N SER A 567 13.94 28.10 -10.94
CA SER A 567 14.95 29.09 -11.33
C SER A 567 15.07 29.07 -12.86
N ASP A 568 14.69 30.16 -13.55
CA ASP A 568 14.85 30.40 -15.00
C ASP A 568 14.17 29.46 -16.02
N ILE A 569 12.83 29.50 -16.04
CA ILE A 569 11.93 28.80 -16.99
C ILE A 569 12.28 29.02 -18.49
N LYS A 570 12.81 30.20 -18.86
CA LYS A 570 13.09 30.53 -20.28
C LYS A 570 14.26 29.75 -20.87
N SER A 571 15.16 29.21 -20.05
CA SER A 571 16.33 28.44 -20.51
C SER A 571 15.99 26.98 -20.87
N ILE A 572 14.79 26.52 -20.53
CA ILE A 572 14.40 25.09 -20.53
C ILE A 572 13.35 24.77 -21.61
N CYS A 573 12.82 25.77 -22.32
CA CYS A 573 11.69 25.58 -23.24
C CYS A 573 12.11 25.51 -24.70
N ILE A 574 12.08 24.31 -25.28
CA ILE A 574 12.28 24.07 -26.70
C ILE A 574 10.91 23.99 -27.39
N THR A 575 10.63 24.97 -28.25
CA THR A 575 9.38 25.04 -29.04
C THR A 575 9.57 24.63 -30.50
N ASP A 576 10.78 24.80 -31.02
CA ASP A 576 11.12 24.61 -32.43
C ASP A 576 12.07 23.42 -32.58
N VAL A 577 11.50 22.21 -32.59
CA VAL A 577 12.23 20.99 -32.98
C VAL A 577 11.72 20.55 -34.34
N ALA A 578 12.45 20.89 -35.39
CA ALA A 578 12.44 20.12 -36.63
C ALA A 578 13.52 19.04 -36.47
N PRO A 579 13.25 17.72 -36.45
CA PRO A 579 12.09 17.00 -36.98
C PRO A 579 11.43 15.97 -36.01
N LYS A 580 10.10 15.86 -36.01
CA LYS A 580 9.28 14.62 -35.91
C LYS A 580 7.82 15.01 -35.67
N TYR A 581 6.99 14.82 -36.69
CA TYR A 581 5.61 15.28 -36.75
C TYR A 581 4.70 14.68 -35.66
N ILE A 582 5.11 13.59 -35.00
CA ILE A 582 4.27 12.84 -34.07
C ILE A 582 4.01 13.57 -32.75
N THR A 583 5.01 14.14 -32.07
CA THR A 583 4.81 14.75 -30.74
C THR A 583 3.84 15.92 -30.78
N LYS A 584 3.95 16.78 -31.79
CA LYS A 584 3.04 17.91 -31.97
C LYS A 584 1.63 17.42 -32.34
N SER A 585 1.52 16.37 -33.14
CA SER A 585 0.23 15.75 -33.49
C SER A 585 -0.43 15.13 -32.26
N LEU A 586 0.30 14.34 -31.47
CA LEU A 586 -0.17 13.77 -30.22
C LEU A 586 -0.57 14.86 -29.21
N TYR A 587 0.22 15.94 -29.08
CA TYR A 587 -0.15 17.08 -28.24
C TYR A 587 -1.45 17.76 -28.71
N MET A 588 -1.65 17.92 -30.02
CA MET A 588 -2.89 18.50 -30.55
C MET A 588 -4.10 17.58 -30.31
N ILE A 589 -3.92 16.26 -30.42
CA ILE A 589 -4.95 15.27 -30.08
C ILE A 589 -5.26 15.32 -28.58
N ASP A 590 -4.25 15.31 -27.71
CA ASP A 590 -4.39 15.43 -26.24
C ASP A 590 -5.12 16.73 -25.84
N LYS A 591 -4.90 17.81 -26.58
CA LYS A 591 -5.58 19.10 -26.37
C LYS A 591 -7.02 19.11 -26.87
N THR A 592 -7.42 18.19 -27.75
CA THR A 592 -8.77 18.16 -28.30
C THR A 592 -9.70 17.52 -27.28
N GLU A 593 -10.38 18.34 -26.48
CA GLU A 593 -11.14 17.89 -25.28
C GLU A 593 -12.44 17.12 -25.57
N ASN A 594 -12.82 16.97 -26.85
CA ASN A 594 -14.09 16.38 -27.27
C ASN A 594 -13.89 15.05 -28.00
N PHE A 595 -13.38 14.03 -27.31
CA PHE A 595 -13.25 12.64 -27.80
C PHE A 595 -14.60 11.92 -28.02
N LYS A 596 -15.73 12.63 -27.89
CA LYS A 596 -17.09 12.07 -27.82
C LYS A 596 -17.65 11.61 -29.15
N ASP A 597 -17.20 12.20 -30.25
CA ASP A 597 -17.90 12.03 -31.53
C ASP A 597 -17.42 10.78 -32.30
N GLN A 598 -16.14 10.37 -32.18
CA GLN A 598 -15.54 9.17 -32.85
C GLN A 598 -14.26 8.66 -32.14
N PRO A 599 -14.36 7.97 -30.98
CA PRO A 599 -13.19 7.48 -30.24
C PRO A 599 -12.42 6.36 -30.96
N ASP A 600 -13.11 5.52 -31.72
CA ASP A 600 -12.58 4.47 -32.60
C ASP A 600 -11.62 5.02 -33.66
N VAL A 601 -12.01 6.10 -34.35
CA VAL A 601 -11.16 6.76 -35.37
C VAL A 601 -9.88 7.31 -34.75
N ILE A 602 -9.95 7.83 -33.53
CA ILE A 602 -8.79 8.38 -32.82
C ILE A 602 -7.82 7.26 -32.44
N ILE A 603 -8.31 6.15 -31.90
CA ILE A 603 -7.49 4.97 -31.56
C ILE A 603 -6.81 4.43 -32.83
N LYS A 604 -7.54 4.27 -33.94
CA LYS A 604 -6.98 3.82 -35.22
C LYS A 604 -5.92 4.76 -35.78
N ASN A 605 -6.13 6.08 -35.64
CA ASN A 605 -5.13 7.08 -36.04
C ASN A 605 -3.88 7.01 -35.16
N ILE A 606 -4.03 6.78 -33.86
CA ILE A 606 -2.91 6.62 -32.92
C ILE A 606 -2.10 5.36 -33.26
N ARG A 607 -2.77 4.23 -33.53
CA ARG A 607 -2.12 2.99 -33.97
C ARG A 607 -1.21 3.24 -35.17
N LYS A 608 -1.76 3.85 -36.23
CA LYS A 608 -1.00 4.20 -37.45
C LYS A 608 0.16 5.15 -37.19
N LEU A 609 -0.04 6.17 -36.34
CA LEU A 609 1.03 7.11 -35.98
C LEU A 609 2.18 6.40 -35.27
N LEU A 610 1.87 5.48 -34.36
CA LEU A 610 2.84 4.71 -33.59
C LEU A 610 3.64 3.75 -34.49
N GLU A 611 2.96 2.97 -35.32
CA GLU A 611 3.56 2.02 -36.27
C GLU A 611 4.59 2.70 -37.19
N LEU A 612 4.25 3.87 -37.73
CA LEU A 612 5.13 4.61 -38.65
C LEU A 612 6.35 5.25 -37.97
N ASN A 613 6.37 5.38 -36.63
CA ASN A 613 7.36 6.20 -35.91
C ASN A 613 8.03 5.47 -34.73
N LEU A 614 7.90 4.14 -34.62
CA LEU A 614 8.34 3.35 -33.46
C LEU A 614 9.79 3.62 -33.03
N GLN A 615 10.74 3.65 -33.97
CA GLN A 615 12.18 3.87 -33.70
C GLN A 615 12.51 5.31 -33.28
N ASN A 616 11.54 6.22 -33.44
CA ASN A 616 11.78 7.64 -33.43
C ASN A 616 11.17 8.37 -32.24
N LEU A 617 10.41 7.66 -31.40
CA LEU A 617 9.68 8.21 -30.26
C LEU A 617 10.60 8.93 -29.26
N ILE A 618 10.01 9.89 -28.56
CA ILE A 618 10.62 10.59 -27.42
C ILE A 618 9.72 10.43 -26.18
N PRO A 619 10.22 10.71 -24.97
CA PRO A 619 9.43 10.58 -23.75
C PRO A 619 8.09 11.35 -23.77
N ALA A 620 8.03 12.52 -24.42
CA ALA A 620 6.78 13.26 -24.59
C ALA A 620 5.71 12.51 -25.40
N ASP A 621 6.09 11.70 -26.39
CA ASP A 621 5.13 10.95 -27.21
C ASP A 621 4.38 9.93 -26.35
N VAL A 622 5.11 9.15 -25.54
CA VAL A 622 4.56 8.19 -24.59
C VAL A 622 3.67 8.89 -23.56
N HIS A 623 4.07 10.07 -23.08
CA HIS A 623 3.28 10.84 -22.13
C HIS A 623 1.93 11.31 -22.71
N TYR A 624 1.94 11.89 -23.91
CA TYR A 624 0.71 12.34 -24.56
C TYR A 624 -0.18 11.15 -24.92
N LEU A 625 0.39 10.06 -25.41
CA LEU A 625 -0.33 8.82 -25.68
C LEU A 625 -1.07 8.32 -24.42
N ALA A 626 -0.37 8.26 -23.27
CA ALA A 626 -0.97 7.85 -22.00
C ALA A 626 -2.16 8.74 -21.61
N ASN A 627 -2.07 10.06 -21.80
CA ASN A 627 -3.17 10.97 -21.49
C ASN A 627 -4.35 10.84 -22.45
N ILE A 628 -4.09 10.61 -23.75
CA ILE A 628 -5.14 10.42 -24.75
C ILE A 628 -5.91 9.12 -24.47
N VAL A 629 -5.20 8.00 -24.33
CA VAL A 629 -5.81 6.69 -24.04
C VAL A 629 -6.59 6.75 -22.72
N ARG A 630 -6.07 7.44 -21.70
CA ARG A 630 -6.80 7.69 -20.44
C ARG A 630 -8.10 8.46 -20.66
N SER A 631 -8.06 9.53 -21.45
CA SER A 631 -9.21 10.39 -21.69
C SER A 631 -10.31 9.63 -22.42
N ILE A 632 -9.94 8.88 -23.47
CA ILE A 632 -10.86 8.01 -24.22
C ILE A 632 -11.48 6.96 -23.30
N THR A 633 -10.65 6.23 -22.54
CA THR A 633 -11.12 5.19 -21.62
C THR A 633 -12.05 5.76 -20.55
N THR A 634 -11.71 6.90 -19.92
CA THR A 634 -12.59 7.47 -18.89
C THR A 634 -13.94 7.93 -19.43
N ASN A 635 -14.03 8.34 -20.69
CA ASN A 635 -15.30 8.69 -21.31
C ASN A 635 -16.14 7.43 -21.58
N PHE A 636 -15.51 6.38 -22.12
CA PHE A 636 -16.13 5.07 -22.30
C PHE A 636 -16.73 4.54 -20.98
N MET A 637 -15.94 4.56 -19.90
CA MET A 637 -16.36 4.05 -18.59
C MET A 637 -17.37 4.93 -17.84
N MET A 638 -17.43 6.24 -18.13
CA MET A 638 -18.44 7.13 -17.52
C MET A 638 -19.82 6.98 -18.17
N GLU A 639 -19.87 6.59 -19.44
CA GLU A 639 -21.11 6.53 -20.22
C GLU A 639 -21.75 5.14 -20.26
N SER A 640 -21.06 4.05 -19.88
CA SER A 640 -21.63 2.68 -19.81
C SER A 640 -22.82 2.53 -18.84
N ASN A 641 -22.99 3.46 -17.89
CA ASN A 641 -24.20 3.57 -17.06
C ASN A 641 -25.44 4.09 -17.82
N ASN A 642 -25.29 4.52 -19.07
CA ASN A 642 -26.36 4.95 -19.97
C ASN A 642 -26.26 4.18 -21.30
N SER A 643 -27.39 3.77 -21.85
CA SER A 643 -27.50 3.06 -23.15
C SER A 643 -26.94 3.83 -24.38
N LEU A 644 -26.40 5.04 -24.18
CA LEU A 644 -25.84 5.89 -25.23
C LEU A 644 -24.38 5.55 -25.57
N ALA A 645 -23.60 4.97 -24.64
CA ALA A 645 -22.21 4.54 -24.88
C ALA A 645 -22.11 3.46 -25.98
N LYS A 646 -23.12 2.58 -26.04
CA LYS A 646 -23.24 1.49 -27.04
C LYS A 646 -23.31 1.98 -28.49
N HIS A 647 -23.58 3.28 -28.70
CA HIS A 647 -23.62 3.91 -30.03
C HIS A 647 -22.38 4.75 -30.39
N GLN A 648 -21.44 4.96 -29.45
CA GLN A 648 -20.23 5.77 -29.71
C GLN A 648 -19.11 4.96 -30.37
N PHE A 649 -18.98 3.68 -30.03
CA PHE A 649 -18.06 2.76 -30.71
C PHE A 649 -18.87 1.97 -31.74
N GLN A 650 -18.67 2.27 -33.03
CA GLN A 650 -19.39 1.58 -34.11
C GLN A 650 -18.97 0.10 -34.23
N ASN A 651 -17.71 -0.22 -33.89
CA ASN A 651 -17.17 -1.58 -33.91
C ASN A 651 -16.21 -1.81 -32.73
N ILE A 652 -16.72 -2.38 -31.63
CA ILE A 652 -15.94 -2.62 -30.40
C ILE A 652 -14.83 -3.66 -30.66
N SER A 653 -15.06 -4.67 -31.52
CA SER A 653 -14.09 -5.72 -31.88
C SER A 653 -12.83 -5.15 -32.52
N GLU A 654 -12.99 -4.29 -33.53
CA GLU A 654 -11.89 -3.63 -34.21
C GLU A 654 -11.14 -2.66 -33.28
N THR A 655 -11.87 -1.97 -32.40
CA THR A 655 -11.26 -1.09 -31.40
C THR A 655 -10.39 -1.86 -30.41
N PHE A 656 -10.84 -3.05 -29.97
CA PHE A 656 -10.07 -3.91 -29.08
C PHE A 656 -8.76 -4.35 -29.75
N ILE A 657 -8.82 -4.78 -31.01
CA ILE A 657 -7.64 -5.14 -31.81
C ILE A 657 -6.67 -3.96 -31.90
N ASP A 658 -7.17 -2.77 -32.23
CA ASP A 658 -6.35 -1.57 -32.33
C ASP A 658 -5.64 -1.22 -31.01
N VAL A 659 -6.33 -1.38 -29.87
CA VAL A 659 -5.75 -1.20 -28.54
C VAL A 659 -4.64 -2.22 -28.30
N VAL A 660 -4.87 -3.50 -28.55
CA VAL A 660 -3.84 -4.55 -28.38
C VAL A 660 -2.60 -4.24 -29.23
N HIS A 661 -2.75 -3.78 -30.47
CA HIS A 661 -1.63 -3.36 -31.32
C HIS A 661 -0.84 -2.19 -30.72
N ILE A 662 -1.52 -1.17 -30.18
CA ILE A 662 -0.84 -0.03 -29.54
C ILE A 662 0.05 -0.53 -28.41
N TYR A 663 -0.47 -1.38 -27.52
CA TYR A 663 0.30 -1.90 -26.39
C TYR A 663 1.41 -2.86 -26.80
N ASN A 664 1.16 -3.71 -27.80
CA ASN A 664 2.19 -4.59 -28.39
C ASN A 664 3.38 -3.78 -28.92
N ASN A 665 3.12 -2.69 -29.64
CA ASN A 665 4.15 -1.81 -30.19
C ASN A 665 4.87 -1.02 -29.08
N LEU A 666 4.16 -0.59 -28.04
CA LEU A 666 4.79 0.10 -26.91
C LEU A 666 5.77 -0.79 -26.12
N LEU A 667 5.54 -2.10 -26.07
CA LEU A 667 6.47 -3.08 -25.48
C LEU A 667 7.77 -3.24 -26.30
N GLU A 668 7.83 -2.71 -27.53
CA GLU A 668 9.04 -2.70 -28.36
C GLU A 668 9.90 -1.45 -28.13
N VAL A 669 9.33 -0.38 -27.54
CA VAL A 669 10.01 0.90 -27.33
C VAL A 669 11.28 0.72 -26.48
N ASP A 670 12.26 1.59 -26.74
CA ASP A 670 13.53 1.61 -26.02
C ASP A 670 13.33 1.87 -24.51
N GLU A 671 13.98 1.05 -23.69
CA GLU A 671 13.87 1.10 -22.23
C GLU A 671 14.27 2.47 -21.65
N HIS A 672 15.26 3.14 -22.23
CA HIS A 672 15.72 4.46 -21.79
C HIS A 672 14.63 5.52 -21.95
N ILE A 673 13.84 5.45 -23.04
CA ILE A 673 12.70 6.34 -23.27
C ILE A 673 11.65 6.10 -22.18
N LEU A 674 11.26 4.84 -21.96
CA LEU A 674 10.25 4.47 -20.97
C LEU A 674 10.67 4.85 -19.55
N GLN A 675 11.93 4.63 -19.17
CA GLN A 675 12.49 5.05 -17.88
C GLN A 675 12.43 6.57 -17.68
N THR A 676 12.67 7.36 -18.74
CA THR A 676 12.59 8.82 -18.64
C THR A 676 11.15 9.29 -18.37
N THR A 677 10.14 8.53 -18.82
CA THR A 677 8.72 8.86 -18.59
C THR A 677 8.20 8.56 -17.18
N LEU A 678 8.99 7.87 -16.34
CA LEU A 678 8.65 7.58 -14.94
C LEU A 678 8.36 8.84 -14.13
N VAL A 679 9.04 9.95 -14.43
CA VAL A 679 8.82 11.25 -13.77
C VAL A 679 7.35 11.70 -13.89
N LEU A 680 6.69 11.36 -15.00
CA LEU A 680 5.29 11.69 -15.27
C LEU A 680 4.33 10.52 -15.03
N ASN A 681 4.82 9.41 -14.45
CA ASN A 681 4.06 8.20 -14.17
C ASN A 681 3.35 7.61 -15.40
N SER A 682 3.89 7.82 -16.61
CA SER A 682 3.18 7.50 -17.85
C SER A 682 3.08 5.99 -18.13
N THR A 683 4.12 5.21 -17.81
CA THR A 683 4.10 3.74 -17.95
C THR A 683 3.05 3.10 -17.05
N ASN A 684 2.99 3.50 -15.78
CA ASN A 684 1.97 3.02 -14.84
C ASN A 684 0.56 3.45 -15.23
N ILE A 685 0.38 4.65 -15.79
CA ILE A 685 -0.93 5.09 -16.32
C ILE A 685 -1.36 4.17 -17.47
N LEU A 686 -0.47 3.89 -18.43
CA LEU A 686 -0.75 2.99 -19.54
C LEU A 686 -1.07 1.57 -19.05
N LEU A 687 -0.26 1.04 -18.13
CA LEU A 687 -0.47 -0.29 -17.56
C LEU A 687 -1.81 -0.40 -16.83
N ASP A 688 -2.12 0.54 -15.93
CA ASP A 688 -3.39 0.56 -15.19
C ASP A 688 -4.60 0.65 -16.14
N ILE A 689 -4.52 1.49 -17.18
CA ILE A 689 -5.59 1.59 -18.16
C ILE A 689 -5.75 0.29 -18.92
N PHE A 690 -4.66 -0.32 -19.37
CA PHE A 690 -4.73 -1.57 -20.12
C PHE A 690 -5.31 -2.71 -19.29
N GLU A 691 -4.84 -2.88 -18.06
CA GLU A 691 -5.33 -3.92 -17.14
C GLU A 691 -6.85 -3.80 -16.92
N ASN A 692 -7.36 -2.57 -16.72
CA ASN A 692 -8.79 -2.31 -16.49
C ASN A 692 -9.65 -2.29 -17.78
N LEU A 693 -9.11 -1.77 -18.89
CA LEU A 693 -9.84 -1.62 -20.15
C LEU A 693 -10.17 -2.98 -20.77
N ILE A 694 -9.22 -3.92 -20.75
CA ILE A 694 -9.40 -5.27 -21.27
C ILE A 694 -10.53 -6.00 -20.52
N GLU A 695 -10.61 -5.83 -19.19
CA GLU A 695 -11.69 -6.41 -18.37
C GLU A 695 -13.06 -5.88 -18.75
N GLN A 696 -13.18 -4.57 -18.96
CA GLN A 696 -14.47 -3.94 -19.25
C GLN A 696 -14.94 -4.16 -20.68
N MET A 697 -14.04 -4.05 -21.66
CA MET A 697 -14.41 -4.32 -23.05
C MET A 697 -14.96 -5.74 -23.18
N TRP A 698 -14.38 -6.71 -22.47
CA TRP A 698 -14.85 -8.09 -22.50
C TRP A 698 -16.23 -8.32 -21.87
N VAL A 699 -16.52 -7.67 -20.74
CA VAL A 699 -17.86 -7.75 -20.10
C VAL A 699 -18.94 -7.19 -21.04
N GLU A 700 -18.63 -6.15 -21.83
CA GLU A 700 -19.59 -5.55 -22.77
C GLU A 700 -19.75 -6.32 -24.10
N PHE A 701 -18.75 -7.11 -24.53
CA PHE A 701 -18.86 -7.95 -25.74
C PHE A 701 -19.98 -9.00 -25.63
N GLU A 702 -20.26 -9.49 -24.43
CA GLU A 702 -21.27 -10.52 -24.17
C GLU A 702 -22.71 -10.03 -24.40
N ASP A 703 -22.93 -8.71 -24.25
CA ASP A 703 -24.21 -8.03 -24.48
C ASP A 703 -24.47 -7.69 -25.97
N LEU A 704 -23.50 -7.96 -26.87
CA LEU A 704 -23.50 -7.51 -28.27
C LEU A 704 -23.60 -8.60 -29.35
N GLU A 705 -23.86 -9.84 -28.94
CA GLU A 705 -24.53 -10.91 -29.70
C GLU A 705 -23.75 -12.22 -29.82
N ARG A 706 -24.56 -13.28 -29.65
CA ARG A 706 -24.46 -14.61 -30.25
C ARG A 706 -24.51 -14.59 -31.81
N SER A 707 -24.00 -13.54 -32.45
CA SER A 707 -23.88 -13.44 -33.90
C SER A 707 -22.56 -12.77 -34.29
N SER A 708 -21.80 -13.49 -35.11
CA SER A 708 -20.68 -13.00 -35.93
C SER A 708 -19.30 -12.83 -35.27
N ILE A 709 -18.82 -13.85 -34.55
CA ILE A 709 -17.40 -14.26 -34.70
C ILE A 709 -17.38 -15.42 -35.70
N SER A 710 -17.87 -15.17 -36.91
CA SER A 710 -17.58 -16.07 -38.03
C SER A 710 -16.12 -15.86 -38.40
N GLU A 711 -15.29 -16.87 -38.10
CA GLU A 711 -13.93 -17.09 -38.63
C GLU A 711 -13.30 -15.86 -39.30
N VAL A 712 -12.75 -14.94 -38.51
CA VAL A 712 -11.78 -13.98 -39.04
C VAL A 712 -10.44 -14.71 -39.14
N GLN A 713 -10.34 -15.66 -40.08
CA GLN A 713 -9.07 -16.00 -40.68
C GLN A 713 -8.72 -14.85 -41.64
N THR A 714 -8.02 -13.83 -41.17
CA THR A 714 -7.32 -12.89 -42.06
C THR A 714 -6.08 -13.57 -42.62
N VAL A 715 -6.28 -14.54 -43.51
CA VAL A 715 -5.31 -14.83 -44.56
C VAL A 715 -5.47 -13.70 -45.58
N GLU A 716 -4.77 -12.59 -45.34
CA GLU A 716 -4.27 -11.64 -46.35
C GLU A 716 -3.56 -10.48 -45.63
N ASN A 717 -2.21 -10.52 -45.67
CA ASN A 717 -1.24 -9.46 -45.34
C ASN A 717 -1.11 -8.96 -43.89
N ASN A 718 -0.09 -9.49 -43.19
CA ASN A 718 0.70 -8.80 -42.15
C ASN A 718 -0.01 -8.24 -40.90
N ASP A 719 -1.12 -8.81 -40.46
CA ASP A 719 -1.69 -8.44 -39.16
C ASP A 719 -1.00 -9.20 -38.00
N LEU A 720 -0.32 -8.45 -37.14
CA LEU A 720 0.51 -8.90 -36.00
C LEU A 720 -0.26 -9.52 -34.82
N VAL A 721 -1.60 -9.63 -34.89
CA VAL A 721 -2.45 -10.11 -33.80
C VAL A 721 -3.37 -11.21 -34.31
N THR A 722 -3.33 -12.37 -33.65
CA THR A 722 -4.15 -13.54 -33.98
C THR A 722 -5.17 -13.79 -32.86
N ILE A 723 -6.43 -14.06 -33.22
CA ILE A 723 -7.51 -14.35 -32.27
C ILE A 723 -8.00 -15.77 -32.53
N ILE A 724 -8.04 -16.59 -31.50
CA ILE A 724 -8.52 -17.96 -31.54
C ILE A 724 -9.65 -18.11 -30.52
N ASP A 725 -10.83 -18.49 -30.98
CA ASP A 725 -12.01 -18.75 -30.16
C ASP A 725 -12.20 -20.26 -29.97
N TYR A 726 -12.09 -20.72 -28.73
CA TYR A 726 -12.33 -22.10 -28.31
C TYR A 726 -13.72 -22.21 -27.67
N GLU A 727 -14.76 -22.19 -28.49
CA GLU A 727 -16.17 -22.24 -28.05
C GLU A 727 -16.49 -23.46 -27.17
N ASP A 728 -15.82 -24.59 -27.40
CA ASP A 728 -16.05 -25.86 -26.70
C ASP A 728 -15.55 -25.87 -25.25
N ILE A 729 -14.60 -24.99 -24.93
CA ILE A 729 -14.03 -24.86 -23.58
C ILE A 729 -14.19 -23.46 -22.98
N GLY A 730 -14.84 -22.54 -23.70
CA GLY A 730 -15.12 -21.18 -23.23
C GLY A 730 -13.88 -20.32 -23.11
N VAL A 731 -12.92 -20.44 -24.04
CA VAL A 731 -11.67 -19.66 -23.99
C VAL A 731 -11.44 -18.88 -25.27
N VAL A 732 -11.17 -17.60 -25.15
CA VAL A 732 -10.70 -16.77 -26.27
C VAL A 732 -9.25 -16.36 -26.03
N ALA A 733 -8.37 -16.74 -26.95
CA ALA A 733 -6.96 -16.41 -26.93
C ALA A 733 -6.65 -15.33 -27.96
N ASN A 734 -6.07 -14.21 -27.50
CA ASN A 734 -5.55 -13.15 -28.35
C ASN A 734 -4.02 -13.13 -28.22
N ILE A 735 -3.32 -13.38 -29.34
CA ILE A 735 -1.89 -13.59 -29.39
C ILE A 735 -1.25 -12.53 -30.28
N ALA A 736 -0.38 -11.72 -29.70
CA ALA A 736 0.45 -10.71 -30.37
C ALA A 736 1.94 -11.02 -30.14
N SER A 737 2.83 -10.33 -30.87
CA SER A 737 4.28 -10.57 -30.79
C SER A 737 4.88 -10.43 -29.38
N ASN A 738 4.39 -9.51 -28.55
CA ASN A 738 4.93 -9.22 -27.21
C ASN A 738 3.91 -9.36 -26.08
N LEU A 739 2.68 -9.82 -26.39
CA LEU A 739 1.57 -9.85 -25.46
C LEU A 739 0.59 -10.99 -25.82
N ILE A 740 0.16 -11.75 -24.82
CA ILE A 740 -0.88 -12.78 -24.96
C ILE A 740 -1.98 -12.52 -23.93
N ILE A 741 -3.24 -12.60 -24.34
CA ILE A 741 -4.41 -12.42 -23.49
C ILE A 741 -5.31 -13.63 -23.63
N PHE A 742 -5.63 -14.29 -22.53
CA PHE A 742 -6.63 -15.32 -22.45
C PHE A 742 -7.83 -14.79 -21.69
N VAL A 743 -9.01 -14.94 -22.27
CA VAL A 743 -10.26 -14.70 -21.57
C VAL A 743 -11.02 -16.00 -21.45
N ILE A 744 -11.35 -16.36 -20.21
CA ILE A 744 -11.80 -17.69 -19.84
C ILE A 744 -13.14 -17.57 -19.13
N ASP A 745 -14.11 -18.33 -19.62
CA ASP A 745 -15.40 -18.60 -18.99
C ASP A 745 -15.36 -20.00 -18.33
N PRO A 746 -15.19 -20.06 -16.99
CA PRO A 746 -15.16 -21.32 -16.26
C PRO A 746 -16.46 -22.12 -16.32
N ASP A 747 -17.60 -21.49 -16.61
CA ASP A 747 -18.91 -22.17 -16.60
C ASP A 747 -19.06 -23.14 -17.78
N VAL A 748 -18.27 -22.97 -18.86
CA VAL A 748 -18.34 -23.81 -20.07
C VAL A 748 -17.68 -25.17 -19.86
N ALA A 749 -16.40 -25.19 -19.42
CA ALA A 749 -15.62 -26.43 -19.31
C ALA A 749 -14.74 -26.52 -18.05
N ASN A 750 -15.01 -25.71 -17.02
CA ASN A 750 -14.24 -25.68 -15.77
C ASN A 750 -12.75 -25.35 -15.95
N VAL A 751 -12.40 -24.69 -17.06
CA VAL A 751 -11.09 -24.13 -17.31
C VAL A 751 -11.00 -22.81 -16.52
N THR A 752 -9.93 -22.63 -15.76
CA THR A 752 -9.71 -21.40 -14.98
C THR A 752 -8.29 -20.86 -15.07
N GLY A 753 -7.45 -21.46 -15.91
CA GLY A 753 -6.04 -21.16 -15.96
C GLY A 753 -5.34 -21.55 -17.24
N VAL A 754 -4.08 -21.12 -17.33
CA VAL A 754 -3.17 -21.38 -18.45
C VAL A 754 -1.76 -21.64 -17.92
N ALA A 755 -1.05 -22.56 -18.55
CA ALA A 755 0.39 -22.73 -18.41
C ALA A 755 1.10 -22.58 -19.75
N LEU A 756 2.30 -22.01 -19.72
CA LEU A 756 3.19 -21.81 -20.84
C LEU A 756 4.38 -22.78 -20.71
N PHE A 757 4.74 -23.42 -21.83
CA PHE A 757 5.78 -24.43 -21.90
C PHE A 757 6.79 -24.06 -22.98
N GLN A 758 8.04 -24.46 -22.77
CA GLN A 758 9.07 -24.42 -23.79
C GLN A 758 8.82 -25.53 -24.81
N ALA A 759 8.74 -25.19 -26.10
CA ALA A 759 8.65 -26.17 -27.17
C ALA A 759 9.99 -26.91 -27.35
N ASP A 760 9.92 -28.23 -27.54
CA ASP A 760 11.09 -29.03 -27.92
C ASP A 760 11.23 -28.98 -29.46
N PRO A 761 12.41 -28.57 -30.01
CA PRO A 761 12.64 -28.52 -31.46
C PRO A 761 12.33 -29.82 -32.20
N GLU A 762 12.38 -30.98 -31.53
CA GLU A 762 12.12 -32.29 -32.15
C GLU A 762 10.62 -32.64 -32.23
N GLU A 763 9.76 -32.04 -31.38
CA GLU A 763 8.31 -32.31 -31.32
C GLU A 763 7.45 -31.33 -32.14
N VAL A 764 8.04 -30.23 -32.67
CA VAL A 764 7.33 -29.20 -33.47
C VAL A 764 6.61 -29.79 -34.69
N ASN A 765 7.01 -30.97 -35.16
CA ASN A 765 6.38 -31.66 -36.29
C ASN A 765 5.15 -32.52 -35.92
N ALA A 766 4.79 -32.66 -34.63
CA ALA A 766 3.76 -33.59 -34.16
C ALA A 766 2.60 -32.96 -33.37
N THR A 767 2.69 -31.69 -32.96
CA THR A 767 1.65 -30.99 -32.22
C THR A 767 0.73 -30.18 -33.14
N ASN A 768 -0.58 -30.18 -32.84
CA ASN A 768 -1.64 -29.44 -33.55
C ASN A 768 -1.19 -28.02 -33.97
N GLU A 769 -1.45 -27.66 -35.23
CA GLU A 769 -1.10 -26.37 -35.86
C GLU A 769 -1.60 -25.12 -35.09
N ASN A 770 -2.52 -25.29 -34.13
CA ASN A 770 -3.18 -24.21 -33.38
C ASN A 770 -2.47 -23.78 -32.07
N ALA A 771 -1.31 -24.37 -31.72
CA ALA A 771 -0.63 -24.12 -30.43
C ALA A 771 0.72 -23.37 -30.54
N ILE A 772 1.19 -23.07 -31.75
CA ILE A 772 2.49 -22.41 -31.96
C ILE A 772 2.31 -20.90 -31.83
N LEU A 773 3.00 -20.31 -30.86
CA LEU A 773 3.00 -18.86 -30.65
C LEU A 773 3.95 -18.15 -31.63
N HIS A 774 3.82 -16.84 -31.77
CA HIS A 774 4.64 -16.03 -32.68
C HIS A 774 5.37 -14.89 -31.94
N GLY A 775 6.30 -14.23 -32.63
CA GLY A 775 7.07 -13.11 -32.07
C GLY A 775 7.99 -13.53 -30.92
N ALA A 776 7.91 -12.84 -29.78
CA ALA A 776 8.74 -13.13 -28.60
C ALA A 776 8.43 -14.48 -27.93
N PHE A 777 7.38 -15.18 -28.39
CA PHE A 777 6.93 -16.47 -27.88
C PHE A 777 7.13 -17.62 -28.88
N GLU A 778 7.84 -17.40 -30.00
CA GLU A 778 7.95 -18.37 -31.13
C GLU A 778 8.35 -19.81 -30.73
N ASN A 779 9.12 -19.97 -29.66
CA ASN A 779 9.59 -21.27 -29.17
C ASN A 779 8.76 -21.82 -28.00
N GLU A 780 7.52 -21.36 -27.85
CA GLU A 780 6.67 -21.61 -26.69
C GLU A 780 5.26 -22.01 -27.12
N TYR A 781 4.60 -22.83 -26.30
CA TYR A 781 3.21 -23.23 -26.49
C TYR A 781 2.45 -23.16 -25.17
N TYR A 782 1.13 -23.02 -25.23
CA TYR A 782 0.29 -22.93 -24.04
C TYR A 782 -0.63 -24.14 -23.87
N ARG A 783 -1.07 -24.38 -22.64
CA ARG A 783 -2.07 -25.39 -22.28
C ARG A 783 -3.04 -24.84 -21.24
N PHE A 784 -4.31 -25.17 -21.39
CA PHE A 784 -5.36 -24.82 -20.43
C PHE A 784 -5.27 -25.66 -19.15
N LEU A 785 -5.64 -25.06 -18.03
CA LEU A 785 -5.62 -25.65 -16.69
C LEU A 785 -7.03 -25.63 -16.09
N LEU A 786 -7.39 -26.70 -15.39
CA LEU A 786 -8.68 -26.86 -14.74
C LEU A 786 -8.65 -26.36 -13.30
N SER A 787 -9.81 -25.94 -12.78
CA SER A 787 -9.93 -25.45 -11.39
C SER A 787 -9.57 -26.48 -10.31
N ASN A 788 -9.64 -27.77 -10.64
CA ASN A 788 -9.38 -28.90 -9.75
C ASN A 788 -7.98 -29.50 -9.91
N GLN A 789 -7.12 -28.90 -10.75
CA GLN A 789 -5.77 -29.38 -10.97
C GLN A 789 -4.92 -29.28 -9.69
N SER A 790 -3.94 -30.17 -9.53
CA SER A 790 -3.01 -30.15 -8.40
C SER A 790 -1.82 -29.22 -8.70
N ALA A 791 -1.63 -28.19 -7.88
CA ALA A 791 -0.47 -27.29 -8.00
C ALA A 791 0.87 -28.02 -7.86
N ASN A 792 0.92 -29.11 -7.07
CA ASN A 792 2.13 -29.93 -6.90
C ASN A 792 2.45 -30.76 -8.14
N GLU A 793 1.44 -31.18 -8.90
CA GLU A 793 1.64 -31.89 -10.16
C GLU A 793 2.13 -30.91 -11.23
N LEU A 794 1.46 -29.76 -11.37
CA LEU A 794 1.85 -28.69 -12.29
C LEU A 794 3.29 -28.21 -12.06
N LEU A 795 3.70 -28.07 -10.80
CA LEU A 795 5.07 -27.68 -10.41
C LEU A 795 6.14 -28.62 -10.97
N ASN A 796 5.83 -29.92 -11.10
CA ASN A 796 6.79 -30.96 -11.51
C ASN A 796 6.66 -31.34 -12.99
N GLU A 797 5.86 -30.62 -13.77
CA GLU A 797 5.79 -30.83 -15.21
C GLU A 797 7.06 -30.37 -15.91
N TRP A 798 7.44 -31.12 -16.95
CA TRP A 798 8.64 -30.85 -17.73
C TRP A 798 8.41 -29.65 -18.64
N ASN A 799 9.46 -28.87 -18.89
CA ASN A 799 9.46 -27.72 -19.78
C ASN A 799 8.48 -26.58 -19.42
N ILE A 800 7.80 -26.62 -18.27
CA ILE A 800 6.96 -25.51 -17.82
C ILE A 800 7.80 -24.25 -17.57
N LEU A 801 7.35 -23.13 -18.13
CA LEU A 801 7.96 -21.81 -17.94
C LEU A 801 7.22 -21.02 -16.87
N MET A 802 5.89 -21.01 -16.96
CA MET A 802 5.01 -20.38 -15.98
C MET A 802 3.60 -20.95 -16.08
N GLY A 803 2.82 -20.87 -15.01
CA GLY A 803 1.42 -21.27 -15.05
C GLY A 803 0.65 -20.89 -13.81
N THR A 804 -0.65 -20.68 -13.99
CA THR A 804 -1.56 -20.29 -12.90
C THR A 804 -2.99 -20.65 -13.26
N TYR A 805 -3.81 -20.91 -12.24
CA TYR A 805 -5.23 -21.19 -12.37
C TYR A 805 -5.97 -20.74 -11.11
N VAL A 806 -7.26 -20.43 -11.23
CA VAL A 806 -8.11 -20.08 -10.07
C VAL A 806 -8.73 -21.37 -9.51
N PRO A 807 -8.39 -21.79 -8.26
CA PRO A 807 -8.95 -23.00 -7.66
C PRO A 807 -10.43 -22.87 -7.31
N GLU A 808 -11.16 -23.99 -7.32
CA GLU A 808 -12.60 -24.04 -6.98
C GLU A 808 -12.93 -23.41 -5.61
N LEU A 809 -12.03 -23.59 -4.64
CA LEU A 809 -12.18 -23.07 -3.27
C LEU A 809 -12.24 -21.53 -3.20
N ILE A 810 -11.64 -20.83 -4.17
CA ILE A 810 -11.73 -19.36 -4.25
C ILE A 810 -13.15 -18.94 -4.61
N TRP A 811 -13.76 -19.57 -5.63
CA TRP A 811 -15.12 -19.28 -6.04
C TRP A 811 -16.12 -19.49 -4.90
N GLN A 812 -16.00 -20.63 -4.19
CA GLN A 812 -16.83 -20.94 -3.02
C GLN A 812 -16.71 -19.86 -1.93
N ARG A 813 -15.50 -19.38 -1.63
CA ARG A 813 -15.29 -18.34 -0.61
C ARG A 813 -15.75 -16.96 -1.05
N LEU A 814 -15.58 -16.61 -2.32
CA LEU A 814 -16.11 -15.37 -2.89
C LEU A 814 -17.64 -15.35 -2.80
N ASP A 815 -18.29 -16.49 -3.03
CA ASP A 815 -19.74 -16.66 -2.87
C ASP A 815 -20.18 -16.45 -1.42
N GLU A 816 -19.50 -17.07 -0.45
CA GLU A 816 -19.76 -16.90 0.98
C GLU A 816 -19.67 -15.44 1.42
N ILE A 817 -18.60 -14.74 1.02
CA ILE A 817 -18.36 -13.33 1.36
C ILE A 817 -19.46 -12.44 0.76
N SER A 818 -19.84 -12.69 -0.49
CA SER A 818 -20.85 -11.92 -1.20
C SER A 818 -22.24 -12.07 -0.55
N ILE A 819 -22.60 -13.29 -0.11
CA ILE A 819 -23.84 -13.55 0.65
C ILE A 819 -23.84 -12.76 1.97
N LEU A 820 -22.72 -12.76 2.70
CA LEU A 820 -22.59 -12.03 3.97
C LEU A 820 -22.69 -10.51 3.82
N LEU A 821 -22.35 -9.98 2.64
CA LEU A 821 -22.44 -8.55 2.32
C LEU A 821 -23.84 -8.11 1.84
N ASN A 822 -24.85 -8.99 1.84
CA ASN A 822 -26.21 -8.73 1.35
C ASN A 822 -26.25 -8.23 -0.11
N GLN A 823 -25.30 -8.66 -0.95
CA GLN A 823 -25.37 -8.43 -2.39
C GLN A 823 -26.33 -9.48 -2.99
N THR A 824 -27.33 -9.04 -3.75
CA THR A 824 -28.28 -9.95 -4.42
C THR A 824 -27.56 -10.78 -5.49
N ILE A 825 -27.85 -12.07 -5.53
CA ILE A 825 -27.21 -13.04 -6.46
C ILE A 825 -27.42 -12.64 -7.93
N ASP A 826 -28.50 -11.93 -8.25
CA ASP A 826 -28.85 -11.47 -9.61
C ASP A 826 -28.07 -10.23 -10.10
N GLU A 827 -27.24 -9.59 -9.26
CA GLU A 827 -26.37 -8.47 -9.67
C GLU A 827 -24.91 -8.91 -9.91
N ARG A 828 -24.61 -10.22 -9.89
CA ARG A 828 -23.25 -10.73 -10.03
C ARG A 828 -22.88 -10.89 -11.51
N PRO A 829 -21.69 -10.43 -11.94
CA PRO A 829 -21.13 -10.86 -13.21
C PRO A 829 -20.83 -12.37 -13.13
N HIS A 830 -21.08 -13.10 -14.22
CA HIS A 830 -20.67 -14.49 -14.36
C HIS A 830 -19.16 -14.62 -14.09
N PRO A 831 -18.70 -15.71 -13.43
CA PRO A 831 -17.30 -15.86 -13.10
C PRO A 831 -16.49 -15.84 -14.40
N LYS A 832 -15.53 -14.92 -14.51
CA LYS A 832 -14.60 -14.86 -15.64
C LYS A 832 -13.18 -14.75 -15.12
N VAL A 833 -12.24 -15.28 -15.86
CA VAL A 833 -10.81 -15.16 -15.57
C VAL A 833 -10.11 -14.57 -16.79
N VAL A 834 -9.38 -13.48 -16.59
CA VAL A 834 -8.55 -12.88 -17.62
C VAL A 834 -7.09 -13.09 -17.23
N ILE A 835 -6.32 -13.75 -18.09
CA ILE A 835 -4.88 -13.97 -17.91
C ILE A 835 -4.13 -13.23 -19.01
N LYS A 836 -3.23 -12.33 -18.62
CA LYS A 836 -2.39 -11.52 -19.50
C LYS A 836 -0.94 -11.93 -19.31
N ILE A 837 -0.22 -12.25 -20.39
CA ILE A 837 1.20 -12.62 -20.37
C ILE A 837 1.97 -11.61 -21.21
N TYR A 838 2.84 -10.84 -20.55
CA TYR A 838 3.75 -9.90 -21.19
C TYR A 838 5.08 -10.58 -21.50
N ALA A 839 5.64 -10.34 -22.70
CA ALA A 839 6.92 -10.90 -23.10
C ALA A 839 8.13 -10.29 -22.35
N ASN A 840 8.01 -9.04 -21.87
CA ASN A 840 9.07 -8.31 -21.20
C ASN A 840 8.52 -7.38 -20.07
N ASP A 841 9.42 -6.90 -19.21
CA ASP A 841 9.11 -6.07 -18.04
C ASP A 841 9.27 -4.56 -18.31
N LYS A 842 9.29 -4.15 -19.59
CA LYS A 842 9.57 -2.75 -19.98
C LYS A 842 8.52 -1.74 -19.50
N PHE A 843 7.30 -2.16 -19.19
CA PHE A 843 6.29 -1.31 -18.54
C PHE A 843 6.42 -1.28 -17.01
N PHE A 844 7.10 -2.26 -16.40
CA PHE A 844 7.24 -2.47 -14.97
C PHE A 844 8.54 -1.86 -14.45
N GLN A 845 8.68 -0.55 -14.63
CA GLN A 845 9.95 0.16 -14.44
C GLN A 845 10.09 0.74 -13.02
N GLU A 846 11.13 0.33 -12.30
CA GLU A 846 11.45 0.86 -10.97
C GLU A 846 12.31 2.14 -11.03
N ASN A 847 12.18 2.99 -10.02
CA ASN A 847 13.04 4.18 -9.90
C ASN A 847 14.48 3.77 -9.57
N LYS A 848 15.44 4.20 -10.41
CA LYS A 848 16.88 3.86 -10.33
C LYS A 848 17.59 4.28 -9.03
N THR A 849 16.94 5.06 -8.16
CA THR A 849 17.50 5.47 -6.86
C THR A 849 17.48 4.34 -5.81
N ILE A 850 16.80 3.23 -6.09
CA ILE A 850 16.73 2.07 -5.20
C ILE A 850 17.98 1.21 -5.41
N VAL A 851 18.83 1.13 -4.39
CA VAL A 851 19.98 0.20 -4.35
C VAL A 851 19.42 -1.23 -4.36
N ASN A 852 19.83 -2.02 -5.35
CA ASN A 852 19.35 -3.38 -5.69
C ASN A 852 18.06 -3.39 -6.54
N GLN A 853 18.18 -3.05 -7.83
CA GLN A 853 17.12 -3.28 -8.81
C GLN A 853 16.83 -4.78 -8.93
N MET A 854 15.57 -5.14 -8.77
CA MET A 854 15.08 -6.50 -9.02
C MET A 854 14.56 -6.57 -10.46
N VAL A 855 14.99 -7.57 -11.23
CA VAL A 855 14.65 -7.73 -12.66
C VAL A 855 13.87 -9.02 -12.86
N SER A 856 12.83 -9.04 -13.72
CA SER A 856 12.14 -10.30 -14.02
C SER A 856 13.12 -11.31 -14.62
N GLY A 857 13.25 -12.50 -14.02
CA GLY A 857 14.22 -13.57 -14.34
C GLY A 857 13.96 -14.31 -15.66
N LYS A 858 13.39 -13.60 -16.64
CA LYS A 858 13.31 -13.88 -18.08
C LYS A 858 12.60 -12.75 -18.86
N GLY A 859 12.35 -11.60 -18.22
CA GLY A 859 11.52 -10.52 -18.77
C GLY A 859 10.01 -10.74 -18.69
N LYS A 860 9.50 -11.98 -18.68
CA LYS A 860 8.05 -12.22 -18.75
C LYS A 860 7.30 -11.85 -17.46
N VAL A 861 6.08 -11.37 -17.59
CA VAL A 861 5.18 -11.00 -16.48
C VAL A 861 3.80 -11.61 -16.73
N ILE A 862 3.17 -12.22 -15.72
CA ILE A 862 1.81 -12.76 -15.79
C ILE A 862 0.88 -11.98 -14.89
N SER A 863 -0.21 -11.47 -15.44
CA SER A 863 -1.29 -10.80 -14.70
C SER A 863 -2.54 -11.66 -14.74
N ILE A 864 -3.22 -11.76 -13.61
CA ILE A 864 -4.47 -12.50 -13.44
C ILE A 864 -5.49 -11.53 -12.90
N SER A 865 -6.67 -11.49 -13.49
CA SER A 865 -7.80 -10.76 -12.93
C SER A 865 -9.12 -11.51 -13.05
N ILE A 866 -10.01 -11.22 -12.10
CA ILE A 866 -11.35 -11.80 -12.01
C ILE A 866 -12.33 -10.61 -12.11
N PRO A 867 -12.86 -10.31 -13.31
CA PRO A 867 -13.75 -9.18 -13.50
C PRO A 867 -14.92 -9.19 -12.51
N GLY A 868 -15.18 -8.04 -11.89
CA GLY A 868 -16.25 -7.88 -10.90
C GLY A 868 -15.87 -8.23 -9.45
N HIS A 869 -14.65 -8.73 -9.22
CA HIS A 869 -14.14 -9.05 -7.89
C HIS A 869 -12.91 -8.22 -7.54
N ASP A 870 -12.72 -7.92 -6.24
CA ASP A 870 -11.56 -7.17 -5.77
C ASP A 870 -10.27 -7.99 -5.91
N THR A 871 -9.15 -7.28 -5.94
CA THR A 871 -7.82 -7.85 -6.00
C THR A 871 -7.49 -8.70 -4.79
N ASP A 872 -8.01 -8.40 -3.59
CA ASP A 872 -7.74 -9.19 -2.38
C ASP A 872 -8.56 -10.50 -2.35
N LEU A 873 -7.87 -11.64 -2.40
CA LEU A 873 -8.50 -12.96 -2.47
C LEU A 873 -8.64 -13.64 -1.11
N PRO A 874 -9.73 -14.39 -0.86
CA PRO A 874 -9.92 -15.12 0.39
C PRO A 874 -9.05 -16.38 0.50
N ASP A 875 -8.57 -16.93 -0.61
CA ASP A 875 -7.62 -18.04 -0.65
C ASP A 875 -6.46 -17.79 -1.61
N ILE A 876 -5.54 -18.75 -1.64
CA ILE A 876 -4.31 -18.72 -2.41
C ILE A 876 -4.58 -19.15 -3.87
N VAL A 877 -4.14 -18.32 -4.82
CA VAL A 877 -3.94 -18.71 -6.23
C VAL A 877 -2.53 -19.27 -6.39
N PRO A 878 -2.37 -20.51 -6.91
CA PRO A 878 -1.07 -21.10 -7.16
C PRO A 878 -0.41 -20.50 -8.41
N LEU A 879 0.82 -20.05 -8.26
CA LEU A 879 1.65 -19.50 -9.32
C LEU A 879 2.93 -20.33 -9.46
N VAL A 880 3.11 -20.97 -10.60
CA VAL A 880 4.33 -21.71 -10.95
C VAL A 880 5.20 -20.83 -11.83
N LEU A 881 6.49 -20.73 -11.51
CA LEU A 881 7.49 -19.98 -12.29
C LEU A 881 8.78 -20.79 -12.41
N LYS A 882 9.45 -20.70 -13.56
CA LYS A 882 10.78 -21.31 -13.76
C LYS A 882 11.91 -20.35 -13.34
N ILE A 883 12.83 -20.85 -12.52
CA ILE A 883 14.10 -20.23 -12.16
C ILE A 883 15.10 -20.43 -13.31
N ASN A 884 15.86 -19.39 -13.63
CA ASN A 884 16.85 -19.40 -14.69
C ASN A 884 18.23 -19.00 -14.13
N ASP A 885 19.21 -19.91 -14.17
CA ASP A 885 20.55 -19.77 -13.56
C ASP A 885 21.63 -19.12 -14.45
N GLU A 886 21.28 -18.56 -15.61
CA GLU A 886 22.28 -18.16 -16.63
C GLU A 886 23.20 -16.96 -16.28
N ILE A 887 23.03 -16.31 -15.12
CA ILE A 887 23.83 -15.11 -14.77
C ILE A 887 25.21 -15.44 -14.14
N ASN A 888 25.49 -16.68 -13.72
CA ASN A 888 26.72 -17.00 -12.95
C ASN A 888 27.80 -17.81 -13.66
N ASN A 889 27.74 -18.06 -14.97
CA ASN A 889 28.74 -18.93 -15.63
C ASN A 889 30.10 -18.30 -15.95
N ASN A 890 30.34 -17.03 -15.63
CA ASN A 890 31.62 -16.37 -15.97
C ASN A 890 32.54 -16.03 -14.79
N THR A 891 32.21 -16.41 -13.55
CA THR A 891 33.17 -16.27 -12.45
C THR A 891 33.09 -17.40 -11.45
N VAL A 892 34.23 -18.06 -11.27
CA VAL A 892 34.61 -19.03 -10.22
C VAL A 892 34.47 -20.50 -10.63
N GLY A 893 35.61 -21.18 -10.56
CA GLY A 893 35.83 -22.52 -11.09
C GLY A 893 35.08 -23.62 -10.36
N GLU A 894 34.79 -24.65 -11.15
CA GLU A 894 34.82 -26.07 -10.85
C GLU A 894 34.90 -26.47 -9.36
N LYS A 895 33.83 -27.15 -8.92
CA LYS A 895 33.67 -27.96 -7.69
C LYS A 895 33.20 -27.20 -6.44
N ASP A 896 31.93 -26.80 -6.44
CA ASP A 896 31.05 -27.17 -5.32
C ASP A 896 29.59 -27.25 -5.77
N GLY A 897 28.86 -28.24 -5.24
CA GLY A 897 27.51 -28.58 -5.68
C GLY A 897 26.46 -27.55 -5.27
N ARG A 898 25.59 -27.21 -6.22
CA ARG A 898 24.18 -26.75 -6.10
C ARG A 898 23.73 -26.45 -4.65
N LEU A 899 24.07 -25.26 -4.14
CA LEU A 899 23.48 -24.70 -2.93
C LEU A 899 23.18 -23.21 -3.16
N ILE A 900 22.08 -22.96 -3.87
CA ILE A 900 21.43 -21.64 -3.89
C ILE A 900 21.08 -21.29 -2.43
N ASN A 901 21.55 -20.14 -1.95
CA ASN A 901 21.42 -19.73 -0.56
C ASN A 901 19.94 -19.61 -0.16
N VAL A 902 19.59 -20.00 1.07
CA VAL A 902 18.22 -19.94 1.61
C VAL A 902 17.63 -18.51 1.54
N ALA A 903 18.47 -17.48 1.60
CA ALA A 903 18.06 -16.07 1.48
C ALA A 903 17.65 -15.64 0.06
N GLU A 904 18.13 -16.31 -0.99
CA GLU A 904 17.71 -16.07 -2.39
C GLU A 904 16.38 -16.78 -2.71
N ARG A 905 16.01 -17.81 -1.94
CA ARG A 905 14.72 -18.54 -2.08
C ARG A 905 13.54 -17.71 -1.58
N ASP A 906 13.75 -16.87 -0.57
CA ASP A 906 12.78 -15.87 -0.09
C ASP A 906 12.66 -14.65 -1.03
N GLN A 907 13.46 -14.59 -2.12
CA GLN A 907 13.45 -13.53 -3.13
C GLN A 907 12.69 -13.88 -4.42
N ALA A 908 12.11 -15.08 -4.49
CA ALA A 908 11.70 -15.66 -5.75
C ALA A 908 10.41 -15.05 -6.36
N CYS A 909 9.36 -14.79 -5.58
CA CYS A 909 8.09 -14.28 -6.11
C CYS A 909 7.81 -12.85 -5.68
N SER A 910 7.34 -12.04 -6.62
CA SER A 910 6.98 -10.64 -6.37
C SER A 910 5.87 -10.19 -7.32
N TYR A 911 5.16 -9.15 -6.90
CA TYR A 911 4.13 -8.51 -7.70
C TYR A 911 4.39 -7.02 -7.85
N TRP A 912 3.80 -6.44 -8.90
CA TRP A 912 3.93 -5.02 -9.19
C TRP A 912 2.89 -4.21 -8.43
N ASN A 913 3.33 -3.30 -7.55
CA ASN A 913 2.43 -2.42 -6.80
C ASN A 913 2.26 -1.01 -7.42
N TYR A 914 2.59 -0.85 -8.71
CA TYR A 914 2.63 0.44 -9.42
C TYR A 914 3.68 1.44 -8.93
N GLU A 915 4.61 1.01 -8.09
CA GLU A 915 5.79 1.79 -7.68
C GLU A 915 7.08 0.97 -7.75
N LYS A 916 7.03 -0.26 -7.25
CA LYS A 916 8.13 -1.22 -7.17
C LYS A 916 7.60 -2.65 -7.12
N TRP A 917 8.50 -3.61 -7.26
CA TRP A 917 8.18 -5.00 -6.97
C TRP A 917 8.13 -5.22 -5.45
N VAL A 918 7.03 -5.79 -4.96
CA VAL A 918 6.82 -6.10 -3.53
C VAL A 918 6.35 -7.53 -3.32
N LYS A 919 6.36 -7.98 -2.07
CA LYS A 919 6.13 -9.39 -1.69
C LYS A 919 4.94 -9.60 -0.75
N ASP A 920 4.27 -8.52 -0.38
CA ASP A 920 3.23 -8.56 0.64
C ASP A 920 2.05 -9.43 0.16
N GLY A 921 1.64 -10.44 0.91
CA GLY A 921 0.60 -11.38 0.47
C GLY A 921 1.06 -12.45 -0.56
N LEU A 922 2.37 -12.64 -0.75
CA LEU A 922 2.94 -13.79 -1.47
C LEU A 922 3.58 -14.79 -0.50
N LEU A 923 3.28 -16.07 -0.69
CA LEU A 923 3.81 -17.16 0.13
C LEU A 923 4.67 -18.08 -0.74
N PHE A 924 5.94 -18.28 -0.39
CA PHE A 924 6.72 -19.36 -0.98
C PHE A 924 6.20 -20.70 -0.44
N LEU A 925 5.69 -21.56 -1.32
CA LEU A 925 5.09 -22.83 -0.93
C LEU A 925 6.07 -23.99 -1.09
N LYS A 926 6.66 -24.15 -2.28
CA LYS A 926 7.51 -25.30 -2.59
C LYS A 926 8.48 -25.02 -3.75
N LEU A 927 9.64 -25.69 -3.75
CA LEU A 927 10.56 -25.83 -4.89
C LEU A 927 10.38 -27.24 -5.49
N SER A 928 10.43 -27.36 -6.81
CA SER A 928 10.39 -28.68 -7.46
C SER A 928 11.60 -29.54 -7.07
N ASP A 929 11.35 -30.84 -6.94
CA ASP A 929 12.37 -31.83 -6.53
C ASP A 929 13.29 -32.24 -7.71
N GLY A 930 12.92 -31.90 -8.96
CA GLY A 930 13.65 -32.29 -10.18
C GLY A 930 13.81 -31.18 -11.22
N ASN A 931 12.99 -30.14 -11.19
CA ASN A 931 13.04 -29.00 -12.11
C ASN A 931 13.42 -27.72 -11.35
N ASP A 932 14.03 -26.75 -12.03
CA ASP A 932 14.29 -25.41 -11.47
C ASP A 932 13.00 -24.58 -11.48
N THR A 933 11.93 -25.07 -10.86
CA THR A 933 10.61 -24.42 -10.81
C THR A 933 10.18 -24.19 -9.37
N ILE A 934 9.52 -23.05 -9.14
CA ILE A 934 8.98 -22.63 -7.83
C ILE A 934 7.46 -22.59 -7.87
N LEU A 935 6.85 -22.88 -6.72
CA LEU A 935 5.43 -22.69 -6.47
C LEU A 935 5.26 -21.59 -5.42
N CYS A 936 4.52 -20.56 -5.82
CA CYS A 936 4.14 -19.44 -4.98
C CYS A 936 2.63 -19.41 -4.80
N GLY A 937 2.21 -18.94 -3.63
CA GLY A 937 0.82 -18.73 -3.28
C GLY A 937 0.49 -17.25 -3.23
N CYS A 938 -0.35 -16.79 -4.15
CA CYS A 938 -0.80 -15.39 -4.23
C CYS A 938 -2.10 -15.20 -3.46
N THR A 939 -2.16 -14.24 -2.53
CA THR A 939 -3.39 -13.91 -1.80
C THR A 939 -4.12 -12.70 -2.35
N HIS A 940 -3.68 -12.19 -3.50
CA HIS A 940 -4.30 -11.09 -4.22
C HIS A 940 -4.08 -11.26 -5.74
N LEU A 941 -4.74 -10.44 -6.56
CA LEU A 941 -4.67 -10.43 -8.02
C LEU A 941 -3.92 -9.18 -8.49
N THR A 942 -2.74 -9.38 -9.07
CA THR A 942 -1.87 -8.31 -9.60
C THR A 942 -0.97 -8.91 -10.69
N PRO A 943 -0.20 -8.09 -11.43
CA PRO A 943 0.87 -8.59 -12.27
C PRO A 943 2.02 -9.18 -11.43
N PHE A 944 2.38 -10.44 -11.72
CA PHE A 944 3.41 -11.22 -11.03
C PHE A 944 4.61 -11.54 -11.93
N ALA A 945 5.79 -11.59 -11.33
CA ALA A 945 7.02 -12.03 -12.00
C ALA A 945 7.96 -12.76 -11.02
N TYR A 946 8.85 -13.59 -11.57
CA TYR A 946 10.01 -14.11 -10.85
C TYR A 946 11.12 -13.07 -10.93
N LEU A 947 11.79 -12.69 -9.84
CA LEU A 947 12.84 -11.66 -9.88
C LEU A 947 14.24 -12.21 -9.59
N VAL A 948 15.24 -11.81 -10.38
CA VAL A 948 16.68 -12.08 -10.17
C VAL A 948 17.42 -10.75 -9.95
N GLY A 949 18.32 -10.73 -8.96
CA GLY A 949 19.07 -9.53 -8.59
C GLY A 949 20.40 -9.37 -9.34
N THR A 950 20.54 -8.23 -10.01
CA THR A 950 21.70 -7.29 -10.09
C THR A 950 21.91 -6.80 -11.52
N ARG A 951 21.31 -5.65 -11.86
CA ARG A 951 21.79 -4.83 -12.98
C ARG A 951 23.05 -4.13 -12.49
N ASN A 952 24.21 -4.45 -13.08
CA ASN A 952 25.43 -3.69 -12.81
C ASN A 952 25.14 -2.21 -13.14
N ASN A 953 25.42 -1.34 -12.16
CA ASN A 953 25.30 0.11 -12.29
C ASN A 953 26.13 0.57 -13.50
N LEU A 954 25.54 0.65 -14.69
CA LEU A 954 26.02 1.59 -15.68
C LEU A 954 25.63 2.97 -15.14
N PRO A 955 26.60 3.86 -14.89
CA PRO A 955 26.30 5.21 -14.48
C PRO A 955 25.59 5.88 -15.65
N VAL A 956 24.27 6.01 -15.56
CA VAL A 956 23.55 6.97 -16.38
C VAL A 956 23.87 8.31 -15.77
N ASN A 957 24.73 9.06 -16.43
CA ASN A 957 24.88 10.48 -16.18
C ASN A 957 23.47 11.08 -16.25
N SER A 958 22.96 11.52 -15.10
CA SER A 958 21.83 12.41 -15.05
C SER A 958 22.18 13.63 -15.90
N GLU A 959 21.31 13.95 -16.87
CA GLU A 959 21.47 15.03 -17.87
C GLU A 959 22.16 14.65 -19.19
N GLU A 960 21.92 13.46 -19.75
CA GLU A 960 22.10 13.30 -21.20
C GLU A 960 20.93 13.95 -21.95
N ASP A 961 21.23 15.01 -22.70
CA ASP A 961 20.28 15.72 -23.55
C ASP A 961 19.83 14.80 -24.71
N ILE A 962 18.79 13.99 -24.52
CA ILE A 962 18.26 13.04 -25.53
C ILE A 962 17.96 13.75 -26.87
N ILE A 963 17.42 14.97 -26.82
CA ILE A 963 17.15 15.76 -28.03
C ILE A 963 18.47 16.16 -28.71
N VAL A 964 19.45 16.63 -27.94
CA VAL A 964 20.74 17.10 -28.48
C VAL A 964 21.58 15.93 -28.99
N ALA A 965 21.54 14.78 -28.34
CA ALA A 965 22.19 13.55 -28.79
C ALA A 965 21.63 13.08 -30.14
N LYS A 966 20.29 13.07 -30.32
CA LYS A 966 19.66 12.73 -31.61
C LYS A 966 20.03 13.74 -32.71
N ILE A 967 20.03 15.04 -32.40
CA ILE A 967 20.45 16.09 -33.35
C ILE A 967 21.94 15.93 -33.72
N HIS A 968 22.81 15.63 -32.75
CA HIS A 968 24.24 15.40 -33.01
C HIS A 968 24.49 14.15 -33.83
N GLN A 969 23.73 13.08 -33.61
CA GLN A 969 23.84 11.86 -34.41
C GLN A 969 23.48 12.12 -35.87
N GLU A 970 22.36 12.82 -36.13
CA GLU A 970 21.99 13.22 -37.49
C GLU A 970 23.03 14.16 -38.13
N ALA A 971 23.58 15.11 -37.36
CA ALA A 971 24.62 16.00 -37.86
C ALA A 971 25.92 15.26 -38.20
N LEU A 972 26.33 14.30 -37.38
CA LEU A 972 27.52 13.48 -37.60
C LEU A 972 27.39 12.62 -38.85
N ASP A 973 26.20 12.06 -39.10
CA ASP A 973 25.89 11.29 -40.30
C ASP A 973 25.99 12.15 -41.57
N VAL A 974 25.46 13.37 -41.52
CA VAL A 974 25.55 14.33 -42.63
C VAL A 974 27.01 14.73 -42.89
N ILE A 975 27.78 15.07 -41.85
CA ILE A 975 29.20 15.43 -41.98
C ILE A 975 30.00 14.26 -42.57
N THR A 976 29.74 13.03 -42.14
CA THR A 976 30.44 11.84 -42.61
C THR A 976 30.18 11.59 -44.10
N ILE A 977 28.93 11.75 -44.56
CA ILE A 977 28.58 11.64 -45.99
C ILE A 977 29.26 12.74 -46.81
N PHE A 978 29.25 13.99 -46.34
CA PHE A 978 29.90 15.10 -47.03
C PHE A 978 31.43 14.93 -47.08
N GLY A 979 32.05 14.51 -45.97
CA GLY A 979 33.48 14.26 -45.87
C GLY A 979 33.95 13.14 -46.80
N CYS A 980 33.18 12.05 -46.90
CA CYS A 980 33.46 10.97 -47.84
C CYS A 980 33.30 11.42 -49.30
N SER A 981 32.27 12.21 -49.61
CA SER A 981 32.01 12.74 -50.95
C SER A 981 33.11 13.68 -51.44
N LEU A 982 33.55 14.60 -50.57
CA LEU A 982 34.64 15.55 -50.88
C LEU A 982 35.98 14.83 -51.06
N SER A 983 36.24 13.80 -50.24
CA SER A 983 37.47 12.99 -50.33
C SER A 983 37.53 12.20 -51.64
N LEU A 984 36.42 11.60 -52.06
CA LEU A 984 36.32 10.92 -53.36
C LEU A 984 36.51 11.89 -54.53
N PHE A 985 35.99 13.11 -54.43
CA PHE A 985 36.20 14.15 -55.43
C PHE A 985 37.69 14.57 -55.51
N GLY A 986 38.37 14.70 -54.37
CA GLY A 986 39.81 14.96 -54.32
C GLY A 986 40.62 13.85 -55.00
N ILE A 987 40.28 12.58 -54.74
CA ILE A 987 40.92 11.43 -55.39
C ILE A 987 40.66 11.41 -56.91
N LEU A 988 39.44 11.77 -57.35
CA LEU A 988 39.13 11.92 -58.77
C LEU A 988 40.02 12.99 -59.43
N GLY A 989 40.31 14.09 -58.73
CA GLY A 989 41.27 15.11 -59.17
C GLY A 989 42.70 14.59 -59.37
N ILE A 990 43.16 13.68 -58.52
CA ILE A 990 44.47 13.01 -58.65
C ILE A 990 44.51 12.11 -59.89
N PHE A 991 43.42 11.39 -60.18
CA PHE A 991 43.31 10.61 -61.41
C PHE A 991 43.23 11.49 -62.67
N LEU A 992 42.51 12.61 -62.62
CA LEU A 992 42.46 13.58 -63.72
C LEU A 992 43.82 14.20 -64.02
N THR A 993 44.58 14.59 -62.99
CA THR A 993 45.94 15.11 -63.16
C THR A 993 46.91 14.04 -63.65
N ALA A 994 46.76 12.78 -63.22
CA ALA A 994 47.44 11.67 -63.87
C ALA A 994 47.12 11.63 -65.36
N CYS A 995 45.84 11.65 -65.73
CA CYS A 995 45.36 11.59 -67.11
C CYS A 995 45.95 12.69 -68.02
N VAL A 996 46.09 13.92 -67.52
CA VAL A 996 46.60 15.06 -68.31
C VAL A 996 48.13 15.07 -68.42
N PHE A 997 48.87 14.78 -67.35
CA PHE A 997 50.34 14.95 -67.32
C PHE A 997 51.11 13.63 -67.47
N ARG A 998 51.44 13.25 -68.72
CA ARG A 998 52.16 12.00 -69.04
C ARG A 998 53.57 11.89 -68.43
N THR A 999 54.25 13.01 -68.20
CA THR A 999 55.57 13.06 -67.55
C THR A 999 55.50 12.77 -66.05
N TRP A 1000 54.40 13.13 -65.40
CA TRP A 1000 54.18 12.88 -63.97
C TRP A 1000 53.99 11.39 -63.66
N ARG A 1001 53.26 10.66 -64.51
CA ARG A 1001 53.06 9.20 -64.38
C ARG A 1001 54.31 8.33 -64.50
N LYS A 1002 55.42 8.85 -65.02
CA LYS A 1002 56.67 8.08 -65.19
C LYS A 1002 57.52 8.05 -63.91
N LYS A 1003 57.28 8.94 -62.95
CA LYS A 1003 58.02 8.97 -61.68
C LYS A 1003 57.56 7.82 -60.78
N ILE A 1004 58.50 7.11 -60.18
CA ILE A 1004 58.23 5.99 -59.24
C ILE A 1004 57.34 6.44 -58.08
N ASN A 1005 57.61 7.61 -57.50
CA ASN A 1005 56.82 8.15 -56.40
C ASN A 1005 55.34 8.38 -56.79
N SER A 1006 55.08 8.78 -58.04
CA SER A 1006 53.72 9.01 -58.54
C SER A 1006 52.95 7.69 -58.76
N LYS A 1007 53.64 6.59 -59.05
CA LYS A 1007 52.99 5.26 -59.17
C LYS A 1007 52.54 4.73 -57.82
N VAL A 1008 53.36 4.91 -56.78
CA VAL A 1008 53.01 4.55 -55.39
C VAL A 1008 51.83 5.39 -54.91
N LEU A 1009 51.85 6.70 -55.18
CA LEU A 1009 50.75 7.60 -54.80
C LEU A 1009 49.42 7.17 -55.45
N LEU A 1010 49.41 6.83 -56.74
CA LEU A 1010 48.19 6.38 -57.43
C LEU A 1010 47.65 5.06 -56.86
N GLN A 1011 48.52 4.10 -56.55
CA GLN A 1011 48.10 2.83 -55.94
C GLN A 1011 47.50 3.05 -54.55
N LEU A 1012 48.09 3.94 -53.75
CA LEU A 1012 47.55 4.32 -52.45
C LEU A 1012 46.19 5.04 -52.60
N SER A 1013 46.05 5.95 -53.56
CA SER A 1013 44.78 6.64 -53.83
C SER A 1013 43.67 5.68 -54.30
N VAL A 1014 43.99 4.64 -55.10
CA VAL A 1014 43.04 3.59 -55.46
C VAL A 1014 42.57 2.82 -54.22
N ALA A 1015 43.50 2.42 -53.34
CA ALA A 1015 43.17 1.68 -52.12
C ALA A 1015 42.28 2.51 -51.18
N ILE A 1016 42.61 3.80 -50.99
CA ILE A 1016 41.81 4.71 -50.16
C ILE A 1016 40.43 4.96 -50.81
N ALA A 1017 40.34 5.14 -52.13
CA ALA A 1017 39.06 5.28 -52.82
C ALA A 1017 38.19 4.03 -52.65
N LEU A 1018 38.76 2.83 -52.81
CA LEU A 1018 38.06 1.57 -52.57
C LEU A 1018 37.59 1.46 -51.12
N GLN A 1019 38.44 1.79 -50.14
CA GLN A 1019 38.07 1.79 -48.73
C GLN A 1019 36.92 2.77 -48.44
N MET A 1020 36.97 3.99 -48.99
CA MET A 1020 35.91 5.00 -48.81
C MET A 1020 34.61 4.62 -49.54
N ILE A 1021 34.71 4.03 -50.73
CA ILE A 1021 33.55 3.48 -51.45
C ILE A 1021 32.94 2.33 -50.65
N LEU A 1022 33.76 1.43 -50.10
CA LEU A 1022 33.29 0.29 -49.32
C LEU A 1022 32.70 0.75 -47.98
N PHE A 1023 33.25 1.79 -47.36
CA PHE A 1023 32.65 2.43 -46.18
C PHE A 1023 31.31 3.11 -46.51
N CYS A 1024 31.24 3.91 -47.58
CA CYS A 1024 29.98 4.47 -48.07
C CYS A 1024 28.98 3.40 -48.49
N PHE A 1025 29.44 2.31 -49.09
CA PHE A 1025 28.59 1.21 -49.53
C PHE A 1025 28.09 0.45 -48.32
N LEU A 1026 28.92 0.06 -47.36
CA LEU A 1026 28.48 -0.56 -46.10
C LEU A 1026 27.53 0.35 -45.33
N TYR A 1027 27.84 1.64 -45.22
CA TYR A 1027 26.97 2.61 -44.56
C TYR A 1027 25.62 2.74 -45.29
N ARG A 1028 25.64 2.81 -46.62
CA ARG A 1028 24.44 2.87 -47.46
C ARG A 1028 23.74 1.53 -47.57
N TYR A 1029 24.41 0.39 -47.41
CA TYR A 1029 23.89 -0.98 -47.45
C TYR A 1029 23.28 -1.36 -46.10
N TRP A 1030 23.81 -0.86 -44.98
CA TRP A 1030 23.11 -0.89 -43.69
C TRP A 1030 21.83 -0.05 -43.72
N ARG A 1031 21.90 1.15 -44.33
CA ARG A 1031 20.73 2.00 -44.50
C ARG A 1031 19.77 1.47 -45.59
N PHE A 1032 20.28 0.84 -46.65
CA PHE A 1032 19.49 0.16 -47.68
C PHE A 1032 18.91 -1.12 -47.13
N ILE A 1033 19.58 -1.93 -46.32
CA ILE A 1033 18.99 -3.09 -45.62
C ILE A 1033 17.96 -2.60 -44.61
N ALA A 1034 18.19 -1.48 -43.90
CA ALA A 1034 17.14 -0.90 -43.05
C ALA A 1034 15.93 -0.41 -43.88
N LEU A 1035 16.15 0.15 -45.07
CA LEU A 1035 15.10 0.58 -46.01
C LEU A 1035 14.51 -0.56 -46.87
N PHE A 1036 15.22 -1.67 -47.10
CA PHE A 1036 14.78 -2.85 -47.84
C PHE A 1036 14.16 -3.87 -46.88
N CYS A 1037 14.54 -3.94 -45.61
CA CYS A 1037 13.74 -4.65 -44.61
C CYS A 1037 12.42 -3.88 -44.36
N ALA A 1038 12.44 -2.54 -44.41
CA ALA A 1038 11.22 -1.74 -44.41
C ALA A 1038 10.47 -1.73 -45.76
N GLY A 1039 11.15 -2.06 -46.87
CA GLY A 1039 10.62 -1.97 -48.24
C GLY A 1039 10.34 -3.31 -48.94
N SER A 1040 10.88 -4.42 -48.46
CA SER A 1040 10.56 -5.79 -48.93
C SER A 1040 9.25 -6.30 -48.34
N ILE A 1041 8.65 -5.55 -47.41
CA ILE A 1041 7.25 -5.71 -46.99
C ILE A 1041 6.29 -5.03 -48.00
N LEU A 1042 6.80 -4.22 -48.94
CA LEU A 1042 6.00 -3.43 -49.88
C LEU A 1042 6.04 -3.92 -51.34
N LEU A 1043 6.62 -5.10 -51.62
CA LEU A 1043 6.76 -5.61 -52.99
C LEU A 1043 6.27 -7.04 -53.25
N ASP A 1044 5.71 -7.76 -52.27
CA ASP A 1044 5.02 -9.03 -52.52
C ASP A 1044 3.52 -8.87 -52.87
N ASP A 1045 2.99 -7.65 -52.86
CA ASP A 1045 1.56 -7.39 -53.07
C ASP A 1045 1.15 -7.03 -54.51
N HIS A 1046 2.02 -7.26 -55.50
CA HIS A 1046 1.71 -6.89 -56.89
C HIS A 1046 1.84 -7.99 -57.95
N ASN A 1047 1.94 -9.27 -57.57
CA ASN A 1047 1.97 -10.39 -58.53
C ASN A 1047 0.95 -11.50 -58.21
N SER A 1048 -0.35 -11.20 -58.24
CA SER A 1048 -1.37 -12.26 -58.41
C SER A 1048 -2.70 -11.83 -59.01
N VAL A 1049 -2.74 -10.94 -60.02
CA VAL A 1049 -3.89 -10.88 -60.95
C VAL A 1049 -3.43 -10.54 -62.38
N SER A 1050 -2.97 -11.55 -63.13
CA SER A 1050 -3.12 -11.58 -64.59
C SER A 1050 -2.95 -13.00 -65.14
N SER A 1051 -3.93 -13.89 -64.92
CA SER A 1051 -4.39 -14.85 -65.93
C SER A 1051 -5.55 -15.70 -65.38
N ILE A 1052 -6.72 -15.46 -65.99
CA ILE A 1052 -8.04 -16.14 -65.86
C ILE A 1052 -8.95 -15.55 -64.79
#